data_AF-A0AB37VC81-F1
#
_entry.id   AF-A0AB37VC81-F1
#
_cell.length_a   1.000
_cell.length_b   1.000
_cell.length_c   1.000
_cell.angle_alpha   90.00
_cell.angle_beta   90.00
_cell.angle_gamma   90.00
#
_symmetry.space_group_name_H-M   'P 1'
#
loop_
_entity.id
_entity.type
_entity.pdbx_description
1 polymer ?
#
loop_
_entity_poly.entity_id
_entity_poly.type
_entity_poly.pdbx_seq_one_letter_code
_entity_poly.pdbx_strand_id
1 'polypeptide(L)'
;MKIYRPLWEDGAVLAPQQFQQQARWNAYIADTVAGMGISHHWGVVAAEFDDAALALSRLNATRLVVRFQDGTIVDTELADNLPPVCDLSAANSSEAVDVVVALPLLSANGGNLDNGQDSERPRRWKAERVVVQELAGHESGELAVLRHAITLRLSTQENSAYLTCPVARLVPNVQGLWSRDPSFIPPMLSVAASPVLVTELGDLLVRLQARRKRLMAMRRESNERLADFAVADVSLFWLLNALNSTEPVLTELLQTPGRHPELIYRELTRLAGSLLTFSLEHDAGDIPVYRHDAPERVFPPLLTLLDKLLEASLPSRVISIQLEHVDQIWKGPLHDARLREGADFYLSVRASMPNHELQTKFPLLCNPASLLQQICSALSRLENGALHEKTSRGTALPEEAVRPASQLVYVIHKEPEVRVRVAEMPTVKAKRWLVFVAGMATSLVLGAATAFGWQVLHQPDDATNTLAASVAPLPEPMTAPQIDAFRKTDNSRTESAIWLERITNQVNGVMNQSPGWRLRYAQGLVTQAKSLWPDDPATRELVKRWEQYQMARTLPASKLQGWNEGMTQLQALSAKLDALDHQKGKYLTGSELKTMVWQITRSFASAVPAEEQLRLLVSAPGEGNTPGVSIEEASRHLDSLSFILLTAQ
;
A
#
# COMPACT_ATOMS: atom_id res chain seq x y z
N MET A 1 -1.14 -19.59 -21.75
CA MET A 1 -1.97 -20.77 -22.11
C MET A 1 -3.44 -20.43 -21.87
N LYS A 2 -4.36 -20.70 -22.81
CA LYS A 2 -5.80 -20.39 -22.63
C LYS A 2 -6.42 -21.15 -21.45
N ILE A 3 -7.50 -20.61 -20.89
CA ILE A 3 -8.36 -21.26 -19.89
C ILE A 3 -9.79 -21.25 -20.46
N TYR A 4 -10.45 -22.40 -20.46
CA TYR A 4 -11.77 -22.56 -21.07
C TYR A 4 -12.83 -22.78 -19.98
N ARG A 5 -13.40 -21.69 -19.46
CA ARG A 5 -14.45 -21.75 -18.42
C ARG A 5 -15.60 -22.64 -18.90
N PRO A 6 -15.96 -23.73 -18.19
CA PRO A 6 -17.07 -24.58 -18.62
C PRO A 6 -18.40 -23.86 -18.46
N LEU A 7 -19.32 -24.11 -19.40
CA LEU A 7 -20.75 -23.85 -19.22
C LEU A 7 -21.40 -25.14 -18.74
N TRP A 8 -22.30 -25.04 -17.76
CA TRP A 8 -23.04 -26.16 -17.21
C TRP A 8 -24.48 -26.08 -17.71
N GLU A 9 -24.81 -26.92 -18.69
CA GLU A 9 -26.13 -27.00 -19.34
C GLU A 9 -26.87 -28.25 -18.86
N ASP A 10 -28.20 -28.23 -18.90
CA ASP A 10 -29.00 -29.42 -18.57
C ASP A 10 -28.74 -30.56 -19.57
N GLY A 11 -28.65 -31.79 -19.08
CA GLY A 11 -28.27 -32.97 -19.86
C GLY A 11 -26.80 -33.01 -20.32
N ALA A 12 -25.93 -32.05 -19.95
CA ALA A 12 -24.54 -32.06 -20.36
C ALA A 12 -23.75 -33.24 -19.77
N VAL A 13 -23.05 -34.01 -20.62
CA VAL A 13 -22.23 -35.15 -20.18
C VAL A 13 -20.97 -34.66 -19.46
N LEU A 14 -20.71 -35.19 -18.27
CA LEU A 14 -19.55 -34.85 -17.47
C LEU A 14 -18.24 -35.33 -18.13
N ALA A 15 -17.29 -34.41 -18.30
CA ALA A 15 -16.01 -34.65 -18.94
C ALA A 15 -14.85 -34.11 -18.06
N PRO A 16 -13.73 -34.85 -17.89
CA PRO A 16 -12.60 -34.41 -17.04
C PRO A 16 -12.09 -33.00 -17.35
N GLN A 17 -12.19 -32.56 -18.62
CA GLN A 17 -11.81 -31.25 -19.10
C GLN A 17 -12.60 -30.11 -18.42
N GLN A 18 -13.87 -30.30 -18.09
CA GLN A 18 -14.69 -29.28 -17.40
C GLN A 18 -14.11 -28.98 -16.02
N PHE A 19 -13.89 -30.02 -15.22
CA PHE A 19 -13.30 -29.92 -13.87
C PHE A 19 -11.87 -29.36 -13.92
N GLN A 20 -11.04 -29.83 -14.86
CA GLN A 20 -9.66 -29.35 -15.03
C GLN A 20 -9.59 -27.86 -15.40
N GLN A 21 -10.46 -27.38 -16.31
CA GLN A 21 -10.46 -25.97 -16.69
C GLN A 21 -11.10 -25.09 -15.60
N GLN A 22 -12.10 -25.59 -14.86
CA GLN A 22 -12.64 -24.91 -13.68
C GLN A 22 -11.56 -24.74 -12.59
N ALA A 23 -10.82 -25.80 -12.27
CA ALA A 23 -9.72 -25.74 -11.31
C ALA A 23 -8.64 -24.74 -11.74
N ARG A 24 -8.26 -24.73 -13.03
CA ARG A 24 -7.32 -23.73 -13.59
C ARG A 24 -7.86 -22.31 -13.56
N TRP A 25 -9.17 -22.11 -13.75
CA TRP A 25 -9.80 -20.79 -13.61
C TRP A 25 -9.78 -20.31 -12.16
N ASN A 26 -10.09 -21.18 -11.19
CA ASN A 26 -10.03 -20.87 -9.77
C ASN A 26 -8.60 -20.51 -9.33
N ALA A 27 -7.59 -21.29 -9.77
CA ALA A 27 -6.18 -21.00 -9.52
C ALA A 27 -5.73 -19.65 -10.12
N TYR A 28 -6.17 -19.34 -11.34
CA TYR A 28 -5.91 -18.05 -11.99
C TYR A 28 -6.53 -16.87 -11.24
N ILE A 29 -7.74 -17.02 -10.68
CA ILE A 29 -8.34 -15.99 -9.81
C ILE A 29 -7.47 -15.75 -8.57
N ALA A 30 -7.06 -16.82 -7.88
CA ALA A 30 -6.22 -16.71 -6.68
C ALA A 30 -4.87 -16.05 -6.98
N ASP A 31 -4.25 -16.37 -8.10
CA ASP A 31 -3.00 -15.75 -8.58
C ASP A 31 -3.21 -14.25 -8.93
N THR A 32 -4.29 -13.94 -9.65
CA THR A 32 -4.66 -12.55 -10.00
C THR A 32 -4.89 -11.70 -8.74
N VAL A 33 -5.56 -12.25 -7.72
CA VAL A 33 -5.80 -11.56 -6.44
C VAL A 33 -4.50 -11.35 -5.65
N ALA A 34 -3.59 -12.34 -5.64
CA ALA A 34 -2.28 -12.18 -5.00
C ALA A 34 -1.46 -11.05 -5.67
N GLY A 35 -1.48 -10.98 -7.00
CA GLY A 35 -0.85 -9.93 -7.79
C GLY A 35 -1.45 -8.52 -7.63
N MET A 36 -2.59 -8.36 -6.95
CA MET A 36 -3.09 -7.03 -6.56
C MET A 36 -2.38 -6.46 -5.32
N GLY A 37 -1.79 -7.32 -4.48
CA GLY A 37 -1.25 -6.93 -3.17
C GLY A 37 0.28 -6.97 -3.05
N ILE A 38 0.95 -7.83 -3.82
CA ILE A 38 2.41 -8.01 -3.79
C ILE A 38 2.96 -8.26 -5.20
N SER A 39 4.19 -7.79 -5.45
CA SER A 39 4.80 -7.84 -6.78
C SER A 39 5.32 -9.23 -7.16
N HIS A 40 5.60 -10.09 -6.17
CA HIS A 40 6.24 -11.39 -6.35
C HIS A 40 5.53 -12.48 -5.50
N HIS A 41 4.36 -12.92 -5.93
CA HIS A 41 3.54 -13.93 -5.23
C HIS A 41 4.02 -15.38 -5.49
N TRP A 42 5.30 -15.65 -5.28
CA TRP A 42 5.91 -16.98 -5.33
C TRP A 42 7.00 -17.11 -4.25
N GLY A 43 7.62 -18.29 -4.12
CA GLY A 43 8.69 -18.54 -3.16
C GLY A 43 8.31 -19.53 -2.05
N VAL A 44 9.19 -19.64 -1.06
CA VAL A 44 9.14 -20.59 0.05
C VAL A 44 8.31 -20.04 1.22
N VAL A 45 7.45 -20.89 1.79
CA VAL A 45 6.76 -20.67 3.08
C VAL A 45 7.44 -21.48 4.19
N ALA A 46 7.86 -22.71 3.89
CA ALA A 46 8.72 -23.54 4.74
C ALA A 46 9.60 -24.45 3.88
N ALA A 47 10.86 -24.64 4.27
CA ALA A 47 11.76 -25.64 3.68
C ALA A 47 12.67 -26.21 4.78
N GLU A 48 12.48 -27.49 5.08
CA GLU A 48 13.16 -28.19 6.17
C GLU A 48 13.80 -29.49 5.62
N PHE A 49 14.97 -29.85 6.16
CA PHE A 49 15.84 -30.88 5.59
C PHE A 49 16.50 -31.73 6.68
N ASP A 50 16.80 -32.97 6.32
CA ASP A 50 17.61 -33.89 7.12
C ASP A 50 19.11 -33.65 6.88
N ASP A 51 19.74 -32.90 7.78
CA ASP A 51 21.17 -32.62 7.74
C ASP A 51 22.05 -33.84 8.03
N ALA A 52 21.53 -34.90 8.66
CA ALA A 52 22.31 -36.11 8.95
C ALA A 52 22.62 -36.92 7.67
N ALA A 53 21.74 -36.84 6.66
CA ALA A 53 21.96 -37.47 5.35
C ALA A 53 23.13 -36.86 4.57
N LEU A 54 23.50 -35.60 4.82
CA LEU A 54 24.55 -34.90 4.08
C LEU A 54 25.93 -35.56 4.23
N ALA A 55 26.19 -36.20 5.38
CA ALA A 55 27.39 -37.00 5.61
C ALA A 55 27.54 -38.21 4.66
N LEU A 56 26.43 -38.64 4.03
CA LEU A 56 26.38 -39.70 3.02
C LEU A 56 26.20 -39.15 1.59
N SER A 57 26.49 -37.86 1.38
CA SER A 57 26.26 -37.13 0.12
C SER A 57 24.81 -37.24 -0.39
N ARG A 58 23.84 -37.11 0.52
CA ARG A 58 22.41 -37.16 0.23
C ARG A 58 21.68 -36.02 0.94
N LEU A 59 20.63 -35.48 0.30
CA LEU A 59 19.74 -34.51 0.92
C LEU A 59 18.28 -34.99 0.83
N ASN A 60 17.66 -35.21 1.98
CA ASN A 60 16.22 -35.43 2.08
C ASN A 60 15.56 -34.13 2.57
N ALA A 61 14.42 -33.76 1.98
CA ALA A 61 13.52 -32.79 2.61
C ALA A 61 12.66 -33.51 3.66
N THR A 62 12.43 -32.85 4.80
CA THR A 62 11.46 -33.29 5.82
C THR A 62 10.12 -32.59 5.66
N ARG A 63 10.12 -31.36 5.12
CA ARG A 63 8.93 -30.54 4.87
C ARG A 63 9.21 -29.52 3.76
N LEU A 64 8.29 -29.37 2.81
CA LEU A 64 8.32 -28.30 1.80
C LEU A 64 6.92 -27.70 1.64
N VAL A 65 6.81 -26.38 1.81
CA VAL A 65 5.63 -25.58 1.44
C VAL A 65 6.12 -24.44 0.56
N VAL A 66 5.84 -24.50 -0.74
CA VAL A 66 6.44 -23.64 -1.78
C VAL A 66 5.42 -23.29 -2.85
N ARG A 67 5.37 -22.02 -3.25
CA ARG A 67 4.58 -21.54 -4.39
C ARG A 67 5.49 -21.26 -5.58
N PHE A 68 5.17 -21.82 -6.73
CA PHE A 68 5.89 -21.61 -7.98
C PHE A 68 5.39 -20.38 -8.74
N GLN A 69 6.17 -19.95 -9.72
CA GLN A 69 5.94 -18.73 -10.50
C GLN A 69 4.68 -18.78 -11.39
N ASP A 70 4.05 -19.95 -11.56
CA ASP A 70 2.76 -20.11 -12.25
C ASP A 70 1.55 -20.17 -11.30
N GLY A 71 1.76 -19.79 -10.03
CA GLY A 71 0.73 -19.75 -9.00
C GLY A 71 0.40 -21.09 -8.35
N THR A 72 1.05 -22.18 -8.77
CA THR A 72 0.86 -23.51 -8.16
C THR A 72 1.52 -23.55 -6.79
N ILE A 73 0.77 -23.96 -5.77
CA ILE A 73 1.28 -24.27 -4.43
C ILE A 73 1.56 -25.78 -4.37
N VAL A 74 2.70 -26.12 -3.77
CA VAL A 74 3.06 -27.47 -3.32
C VAL A 74 3.14 -27.43 -1.79
N ASP A 75 2.51 -28.39 -1.14
CA ASP A 75 2.45 -28.49 0.32
C ASP A 75 2.56 -29.97 0.73
N THR A 76 3.69 -30.34 1.34
CA THR A 76 3.97 -31.73 1.72
C THR A 76 3.42 -32.15 3.09
N GLU A 77 2.66 -31.27 3.76
CA GLU A 77 1.91 -31.62 4.97
C GLU A 77 0.44 -31.90 4.65
N LEU A 78 -0.10 -31.26 3.60
CA LEU A 78 -1.53 -31.31 3.25
C LEU A 78 -1.87 -32.14 2.02
N ALA A 79 -1.09 -32.08 0.93
CA ALA A 79 -1.55 -32.52 -0.38
C ALA A 79 -0.52 -33.24 -1.26
N ASP A 80 0.77 -32.92 -1.14
CA ASP A 80 1.85 -33.47 -1.95
C ASP A 80 2.73 -34.43 -1.15
N ASN A 81 3.44 -35.31 -1.86
CA ASN A 81 4.42 -36.20 -1.24
C ASN A 81 5.80 -35.52 -1.21
N LEU A 82 6.62 -35.83 -0.21
CA LEU A 82 8.01 -35.39 -0.17
C LEU A 82 8.78 -35.82 -1.46
N PRO A 83 9.69 -34.98 -1.98
CA PRO A 83 10.48 -35.32 -3.15
C PRO A 83 11.41 -36.51 -2.88
N PRO A 84 11.82 -37.27 -3.91
CA PRO A 84 12.87 -38.27 -3.76
C PRO A 84 14.18 -37.60 -3.33
N VAL A 85 15.03 -38.38 -2.63
CA VAL A 85 16.35 -37.97 -2.15
C VAL A 85 17.19 -37.33 -3.27
N CYS A 86 17.79 -36.18 -2.99
CA CYS A 86 18.81 -35.61 -3.88
C CYS A 86 20.13 -36.34 -3.66
N ASP A 87 20.68 -36.95 -4.71
CA ASP A 87 22.01 -37.53 -4.69
C ASP A 87 23.05 -36.43 -5.03
N LEU A 88 24.00 -36.23 -4.12
CA LEU A 88 25.05 -35.21 -4.22
C LEU A 88 26.39 -35.82 -4.69
N SER A 89 26.46 -37.13 -4.95
CA SER A 89 27.70 -37.81 -5.39
C SER A 89 28.22 -37.34 -6.76
N ALA A 90 27.33 -36.79 -7.59
CA ALA A 90 27.67 -36.20 -8.89
C ALA A 90 28.00 -34.69 -8.80
N ALA A 91 28.00 -34.09 -7.61
CA ALA A 91 28.33 -32.68 -7.41
C ALA A 91 29.79 -32.48 -6.99
N ASN A 92 30.47 -31.49 -7.58
CA ASN A 92 31.83 -31.14 -7.19
C ASN A 92 31.85 -30.52 -5.78
N SER A 93 32.28 -31.26 -4.77
CA SER A 93 32.37 -30.82 -3.36
C SER A 93 33.48 -29.80 -3.06
N SER A 94 33.88 -29.01 -4.06
CA SER A 94 34.88 -27.93 -3.95
C SER A 94 34.27 -26.54 -4.04
N GLU A 95 33.00 -26.43 -4.45
CA GLU A 95 32.29 -25.16 -4.64
C GLU A 95 30.92 -25.20 -3.94
N ALA A 96 30.32 -24.03 -3.72
CA ALA A 96 28.96 -23.93 -3.20
C ALA A 96 27.94 -24.30 -4.30
N VAL A 97 26.87 -25.01 -3.94
CA VAL A 97 25.80 -25.37 -4.89
C VAL A 97 24.42 -25.07 -4.33
N ASP A 98 23.62 -24.31 -5.08
CA ASP A 98 22.22 -24.06 -4.74
C ASP A 98 21.37 -25.29 -5.10
N VAL A 99 20.54 -25.73 -4.15
CA VAL A 99 19.52 -26.77 -4.31
C VAL A 99 18.18 -26.10 -4.59
N VAL A 100 17.55 -26.51 -5.68
CA VAL A 100 16.22 -26.05 -6.10
C VAL A 100 15.20 -27.17 -5.94
N VAL A 101 14.00 -26.83 -5.47
CA VAL A 101 12.83 -27.68 -5.71
C VAL A 101 12.33 -27.42 -7.12
N ALA A 102 12.10 -28.47 -7.89
CA ALA A 102 11.79 -28.43 -9.30
C ALA A 102 10.47 -29.14 -9.61
N LEU A 103 9.55 -28.40 -10.24
CA LEU A 103 8.20 -28.84 -10.62
C LEU A 103 8.07 -28.81 -12.16
N PRO A 104 7.78 -29.93 -12.85
CA PRO A 104 7.75 -29.95 -14.32
C PRO A 104 6.73 -28.97 -14.93
N LEU A 105 7.09 -28.39 -16.07
CA LEU A 105 6.23 -27.43 -16.78
C LEU A 105 4.90 -28.06 -17.22
N LEU A 106 3.80 -27.32 -17.03
CA LEU A 106 2.48 -27.72 -17.48
C LEU A 106 2.36 -27.57 -19.01
N SER A 107 2.24 -28.68 -19.74
CA SER A 107 2.00 -28.63 -21.18
C SER A 107 0.55 -28.30 -21.52
N ALA A 108 0.37 -27.38 -22.47
CA ALA A 108 -0.95 -27.06 -23.02
C ALA A 108 -1.57 -28.21 -23.84
N ASN A 109 -0.74 -29.10 -24.37
CA ASN A 109 -1.14 -30.17 -25.29
C ASN A 109 -1.48 -31.49 -24.57
N GLY A 110 -1.62 -31.46 -23.25
CA GLY A 110 -1.87 -32.66 -22.42
C GLY A 110 -0.59 -33.44 -22.10
N GLY A 111 -0.72 -34.74 -21.80
CA GLY A 111 0.41 -35.59 -21.40
C GLY A 111 1.11 -35.11 -20.13
N ASN A 112 0.37 -34.58 -19.16
CA ASN A 112 0.93 -34.04 -17.91
C ASN A 112 0.93 -35.03 -16.74
N LEU A 113 0.23 -36.16 -16.89
CA LEU A 113 0.27 -37.29 -15.97
C LEU A 113 1.40 -38.25 -16.35
N ASP A 114 2.27 -38.54 -15.39
CA ASP A 114 3.17 -39.68 -15.39
C ASP A 114 2.36 -40.97 -15.26
N ASN A 115 2.56 -41.87 -16.22
CA ASN A 115 1.91 -43.18 -16.31
C ASN A 115 2.92 -44.30 -16.57
N GLY A 116 4.20 -44.07 -16.28
CA GLY A 116 5.29 -45.04 -16.52
C GLY A 116 5.63 -45.28 -18.00
N GLN A 117 5.11 -44.48 -18.93
CA GLN A 117 5.55 -44.47 -20.33
C GLN A 117 6.64 -43.43 -20.53
N ASP A 118 7.64 -43.76 -21.35
CA ASP A 118 8.74 -42.86 -21.71
C ASP A 118 8.24 -41.52 -22.28
N SER A 119 9.05 -40.48 -22.08
CA SER A 119 8.67 -39.09 -22.30
C SER A 119 9.92 -38.23 -22.42
N GLU A 120 10.12 -37.57 -23.56
CA GLU A 120 11.27 -36.67 -23.80
C GLU A 120 11.35 -35.50 -22.81
N ARG A 121 10.23 -35.20 -22.14
CA ARG A 121 10.13 -34.21 -21.06
C ARG A 121 9.56 -34.83 -19.78
N PRO A 122 9.91 -34.31 -18.59
CA PRO A 122 9.24 -34.67 -17.35
C PRO A 122 7.75 -34.27 -17.39
N ARG A 123 6.92 -34.99 -16.61
CA ARG A 123 5.47 -34.78 -16.52
C ARG A 123 5.10 -34.32 -15.11
N ARG A 124 4.18 -33.36 -15.01
CA ARG A 124 3.93 -32.56 -13.79
C ARG A 124 3.21 -33.30 -12.67
N TRP A 125 2.41 -34.30 -13.00
CA TRP A 125 1.51 -34.97 -12.07
C TRP A 125 1.80 -36.46 -11.99
N LYS A 126 1.59 -37.04 -10.82
CA LYS A 126 1.49 -38.49 -10.57
C LYS A 126 0.10 -38.79 -10.02
N ALA A 127 -0.37 -40.01 -10.25
CA ALA A 127 -1.62 -40.51 -9.68
C ALA A 127 -1.31 -41.51 -8.56
N GLU A 128 -2.05 -41.40 -7.45
CA GLU A 128 -1.94 -42.26 -6.28
C GLU A 128 -3.36 -42.71 -5.89
N ARG A 129 -3.55 -43.96 -5.45
CA ARG A 129 -4.85 -44.43 -4.95
C ARG A 129 -4.86 -44.35 -3.43
N VAL A 130 -5.76 -43.54 -2.89
CA VAL A 130 -5.89 -43.26 -1.45
C VAL A 130 -7.33 -43.51 -1.04
N VAL A 131 -7.54 -44.16 0.10
CA VAL A 131 -8.88 -44.25 0.70
C VAL A 131 -9.22 -42.91 1.34
N VAL A 132 -10.22 -42.22 0.80
CA VAL A 132 -10.67 -40.91 1.25
C VAL A 132 -12.00 -41.06 2.00
N GLN A 133 -12.11 -40.38 3.15
CA GLN A 133 -13.32 -40.31 3.95
C GLN A 133 -14.31 -39.32 3.33
N GLU A 134 -15.55 -39.73 3.15
CA GLU A 134 -16.66 -38.84 2.79
C GLU A 134 -17.03 -37.97 4.01
N LEU A 135 -17.27 -36.67 3.81
CA LEU A 135 -17.34 -35.67 4.88
C LEU A 135 -18.77 -35.34 5.35
N ALA A 136 -19.80 -35.71 4.60
CA ALA A 136 -21.20 -35.55 5.01
C ALA A 136 -21.74 -36.76 5.80
N GLY A 137 -21.15 -37.94 5.61
CA GLY A 137 -21.53 -39.21 6.22
C GLY A 137 -20.37 -39.98 6.84
N HIS A 138 -20.38 -41.31 6.65
CA HIS A 138 -19.48 -42.25 7.31
C HIS A 138 -18.82 -43.25 6.34
N GLU A 139 -19.01 -43.07 5.03
CA GLU A 139 -18.44 -43.95 4.00
C GLU A 139 -17.02 -43.51 3.63
N SER A 140 -16.19 -44.43 3.16
CA SER A 140 -14.88 -44.12 2.58
C SER A 140 -14.63 -44.99 1.35
N GLY A 141 -13.82 -44.48 0.41
CA GLY A 141 -13.57 -45.16 -0.86
C GLY A 141 -12.24 -44.78 -1.49
N GLU A 142 -11.71 -45.65 -2.35
CA GLU A 142 -10.48 -45.36 -3.09
C GLU A 142 -10.71 -44.27 -4.15
N LEU A 143 -10.03 -43.14 -3.97
CA LEU A 143 -9.93 -42.07 -4.96
C LEU A 143 -8.54 -42.06 -5.59
N ALA A 144 -8.48 -41.83 -6.90
CA ALA A 144 -7.23 -41.52 -7.59
C ALA A 144 -6.89 -40.03 -7.37
N VAL A 145 -6.02 -39.75 -6.41
CA VAL A 145 -5.58 -38.38 -6.08
C VAL A 145 -4.39 -37.96 -6.96
N LEU A 146 -4.28 -36.65 -7.19
CA LEU A 146 -3.19 -36.03 -7.92
C LEU A 146 -2.09 -35.64 -6.93
N ARG A 147 -0.84 -36.00 -7.24
CA ARG A 147 0.38 -35.50 -6.57
C ARG A 147 1.22 -34.73 -7.58
N HIS A 148 1.87 -33.66 -7.17
CA HIS A 148 2.88 -32.99 -7.97
C HIS A 148 4.16 -33.82 -8.04
N ALA A 149 4.72 -33.95 -9.24
CA ALA A 149 5.96 -34.67 -9.50
C ALA A 149 7.20 -33.83 -9.15
N ILE A 150 7.26 -33.33 -7.92
CA ILE A 150 8.38 -32.53 -7.43
C ILE A 150 9.66 -33.36 -7.29
N THR A 151 10.80 -32.71 -7.51
CA THR A 151 12.14 -33.28 -7.31
C THR A 151 13.05 -32.23 -6.69
N LEU A 152 14.02 -32.66 -5.87
CA LEU A 152 15.17 -31.82 -5.53
C LEU A 152 16.20 -31.94 -6.66
N ARG A 153 16.71 -30.81 -7.14
CA ARG A 153 17.70 -30.71 -8.22
C ARG A 153 18.78 -29.70 -7.83
N LEU A 154 19.92 -29.77 -8.49
CA LEU A 154 20.98 -28.77 -8.34
C LEU A 154 20.78 -27.67 -9.38
N SER A 155 21.11 -26.43 -9.01
CA SER A 155 21.10 -25.27 -9.92
C SER A 155 21.98 -25.46 -11.16
N THR A 156 23.04 -26.26 -11.03
CA THR A 156 24.00 -26.64 -12.09
C THR A 156 23.48 -27.69 -13.08
N GLN A 157 22.35 -28.35 -12.79
CA GLN A 157 21.73 -29.30 -13.70
C GLN A 157 20.88 -28.58 -14.76
N GLU A 158 20.61 -29.24 -15.90
CA GLU A 158 19.62 -28.69 -16.84
C GLU A 158 18.23 -28.68 -16.19
N ASN A 159 17.68 -27.48 -16.02
CA ASN A 159 16.39 -27.24 -15.36
C ASN A 159 15.35 -26.61 -16.31
N SER A 160 15.65 -26.54 -17.60
CA SER A 160 14.85 -25.91 -18.68
C SER A 160 13.38 -26.39 -18.75
N ALA A 161 13.13 -27.66 -18.42
CA ALA A 161 11.80 -28.29 -18.45
C ALA A 161 10.98 -28.12 -17.15
N TYR A 162 11.49 -27.36 -16.18
CA TYR A 162 10.91 -27.22 -14.84
C TYR A 162 10.66 -25.74 -14.49
N LEU A 163 9.72 -25.51 -13.58
CA LEU A 163 9.75 -24.33 -12.70
C LEU A 163 10.61 -24.68 -11.49
N THR A 164 11.48 -23.76 -11.07
CA THR A 164 12.43 -23.97 -9.98
C THR A 164 12.31 -22.89 -8.92
N CYS A 165 12.40 -23.28 -7.66
CA CYS A 165 12.56 -22.37 -6.52
C CYS A 165 13.80 -22.80 -5.70
N PRO A 166 14.79 -21.92 -5.46
CA PRO A 166 15.86 -22.18 -4.51
C PRO A 166 15.30 -22.43 -3.11
N VAL A 167 15.80 -23.47 -2.43
CA VAL A 167 15.31 -23.92 -1.11
C VAL A 167 16.43 -24.17 -0.09
N ALA A 168 17.67 -24.41 -0.55
CA ALA A 168 18.87 -24.44 0.28
C ALA A 168 20.10 -24.13 -0.57
N ARG A 169 21.20 -23.71 0.06
CA ARG A 169 22.56 -23.80 -0.52
C ARG A 169 23.38 -24.78 0.30
N LEU A 170 24.19 -25.59 -0.39
CA LEU A 170 25.16 -26.50 0.23
C LEU A 170 26.57 -25.97 0.01
N VAL A 171 27.39 -26.06 1.06
CA VAL A 171 28.80 -25.67 1.08
C VAL A 171 29.64 -26.80 1.68
N PRO A 172 30.88 -27.01 1.20
CA PRO A 172 31.81 -27.93 1.83
C PRO A 172 32.25 -27.37 3.20
N ASN A 173 32.16 -28.20 4.23
CA ASN A 173 32.66 -27.89 5.56
C ASN A 173 34.20 -28.05 5.64
N VAL A 174 34.79 -27.75 6.80
CA VAL A 174 36.25 -27.85 7.05
C VAL A 174 36.82 -29.28 6.87
N GLN A 175 35.96 -30.31 6.81
CA GLN A 175 36.31 -31.71 6.59
C GLN A 175 36.05 -32.17 5.14
N GLY A 176 35.60 -31.28 4.24
CA GLY A 176 35.26 -31.59 2.85
C GLY A 176 33.91 -32.29 2.65
N LEU A 177 33.06 -32.37 3.70
CA LEU A 177 31.71 -32.93 3.63
C LEU A 177 30.68 -31.82 3.38
N TRP A 178 29.56 -32.16 2.74
CA TRP A 178 28.47 -31.22 2.52
C TRP A 178 27.82 -30.77 3.83
N SER A 179 27.45 -29.49 3.87
CA SER A 179 26.69 -28.85 4.96
C SER A 179 25.79 -27.76 4.38
N ARG A 180 24.66 -27.44 5.02
CA ARG A 180 23.85 -26.27 4.61
C ARG A 180 24.56 -24.97 4.96
N ASP A 181 24.54 -24.02 4.02
CA ASP A 181 24.97 -22.64 4.26
C ASP A 181 23.97 -21.94 5.20
N PRO A 182 24.39 -21.51 6.42
CA PRO A 182 23.50 -20.81 7.34
C PRO A 182 23.19 -19.37 6.89
N SER A 183 23.96 -18.79 5.97
CA SER A 183 23.72 -17.45 5.41
C SER A 183 22.72 -17.44 4.25
N PHE A 184 22.26 -18.62 3.81
CA PHE A 184 21.35 -18.76 2.69
C PHE A 184 19.95 -18.19 2.98
N ILE A 185 19.46 -17.35 2.07
CA ILE A 185 18.09 -16.82 2.12
C ILE A 185 17.36 -17.18 0.81
N PRO A 186 16.34 -18.07 0.83
CA PRO A 186 15.57 -18.39 -0.36
C PRO A 186 14.67 -17.21 -0.78
N PRO A 187 14.11 -17.21 -2.00
CA PRO A 187 12.92 -16.43 -2.32
C PRO A 187 11.78 -16.80 -1.37
N MET A 188 11.24 -15.83 -0.62
CA MET A 188 10.32 -16.08 0.51
C MET A 188 8.92 -15.52 0.25
N LEU A 189 7.90 -16.35 0.47
CA LEU A 189 6.52 -15.89 0.69
C LEU A 189 6.26 -15.43 2.13
N SER A 190 7.07 -15.89 3.07
CA SER A 190 6.95 -15.73 4.51
C SER A 190 8.32 -15.40 5.07
N VAL A 191 8.49 -14.32 5.85
CA VAL A 191 9.78 -14.00 6.49
C VAL A 191 10.24 -15.16 7.40
N ALA A 192 9.31 -15.90 8.00
CA ALA A 192 9.61 -17.09 8.81
C ALA A 192 10.28 -18.24 8.03
N ALA A 193 10.28 -18.22 6.68
CA ALA A 193 11.02 -19.20 5.87
C ALA A 193 12.55 -18.99 5.91
N SER A 194 13.05 -17.85 6.42
CA SER A 194 14.45 -17.71 6.84
C SER A 194 14.52 -17.35 8.34
N PRO A 195 14.73 -18.35 9.23
CA PRO A 195 14.90 -18.09 10.66
C PRO A 195 16.03 -17.12 10.98
N VAL A 196 17.11 -17.13 10.17
CA VAL A 196 18.25 -16.22 10.32
C VAL A 196 17.84 -14.77 10.08
N LEU A 197 17.07 -14.49 9.01
CA LEU A 197 16.54 -13.15 8.77
C LEU A 197 15.58 -12.71 9.90
N VAL A 198 14.78 -13.61 10.46
CA VAL A 198 13.94 -13.29 11.64
C VAL A 198 14.80 -12.90 12.85
N THR A 199 15.92 -13.59 13.10
CA THR A 199 16.88 -13.21 14.15
C THR A 199 17.53 -11.86 13.87
N GLU A 200 18.09 -11.63 12.68
CA GLU A 200 18.75 -10.35 12.33
C GLU A 200 17.80 -9.15 12.44
N LEU A 201 16.54 -9.31 12.03
CA LEU A 201 15.50 -8.29 12.16
C LEU A 201 15.08 -8.05 13.62
N GLY A 202 15.04 -9.11 14.44
CA GLY A 202 14.81 -9.01 15.88
C GLY A 202 15.93 -8.24 16.57
N ASP A 203 17.19 -8.55 16.25
CA ASP A 203 18.36 -7.87 16.82
C ASP A 203 18.44 -6.41 16.35
N LEU A 204 18.10 -6.10 15.09
CA LEU A 204 17.93 -4.73 14.61
C LEU A 204 16.84 -3.98 15.40
N LEU A 205 15.69 -4.61 15.66
CA LEU A 205 14.62 -4.00 16.45
C LEU A 205 15.07 -3.71 17.89
N VAL A 206 15.85 -4.60 18.51
CA VAL A 206 16.45 -4.37 19.84
C VAL A 206 17.45 -3.19 19.81
N ARG A 207 18.32 -3.11 18.79
CA ARG A 207 19.23 -1.96 18.60
C ARG A 207 18.46 -0.65 18.39
N LEU A 208 17.41 -0.67 17.59
CA LEU A 208 16.50 0.46 17.33
C LEU A 208 15.82 0.94 18.63
N GLN A 209 15.22 0.02 19.39
CA GLN A 209 14.58 0.31 20.68
C GLN A 209 15.56 0.93 21.69
N ALA A 210 16.77 0.38 21.79
CA ALA A 210 17.83 0.90 22.65
C ALA A 210 18.29 2.32 22.21
N ARG A 211 18.46 2.54 20.90
CA ARG A 211 18.82 3.84 20.32
C ARG A 211 17.74 4.88 20.56
N ARG A 212 16.46 4.54 20.33
CA ARG A 212 15.31 5.40 20.65
C ARG A 212 15.27 5.75 22.13
N LYS A 213 15.44 4.77 23.03
CA LYS A 213 15.45 4.99 24.49
C LYS A 213 16.55 5.96 24.92
N ARG A 214 17.76 5.84 24.33
CA ARG A 214 18.88 6.79 24.57
C ARG A 214 18.55 8.20 24.10
N LEU A 215 17.94 8.35 22.91
CA LEU A 215 17.56 9.66 22.35
C LEU A 215 16.38 10.30 23.11
N MET A 216 15.42 9.51 23.60
CA MET A 216 14.36 10.00 24.47
C MET A 216 14.90 10.56 25.79
N ALA A 217 15.94 9.96 26.35
CA ALA A 217 16.63 10.48 27.54
C ALA A 217 17.47 11.76 27.28
N MET A 218 17.63 12.18 26.03
CA MET A 218 18.24 13.47 25.64
C MET A 218 17.20 14.58 25.44
N ARG A 219 15.90 14.26 25.51
CA ARG A 219 14.80 15.21 25.38
C ARG A 219 14.80 16.16 26.59
N ARG A 220 14.69 17.47 26.36
CA ARG A 220 14.60 18.46 27.44
C ARG A 220 13.25 18.35 28.14
N GLU A 221 13.27 18.04 29.43
CA GLU A 221 12.08 18.12 30.27
C GLU A 221 11.79 19.57 30.63
N SER A 222 10.58 20.03 30.30
CA SER A 222 10.07 21.38 30.56
C SER A 222 8.61 21.24 30.97
N ASN A 223 8.31 21.48 32.25
CA ASN A 223 6.97 21.46 32.86
C ASN A 223 6.10 20.22 32.52
N GLU A 224 6.56 19.02 32.88
CA GLU A 224 5.81 17.77 33.13
C GLU A 224 4.87 17.17 32.05
N ARG A 225 4.48 17.90 30.99
CA ARG A 225 3.39 17.47 30.08
C ARG A 225 3.65 17.69 28.59
N LEU A 226 4.47 18.66 28.23
CA LEU A 226 5.01 18.82 26.87
C LEU A 226 6.54 18.66 26.93
N ALA A 227 7.18 18.68 25.76
CA ALA A 227 8.62 18.90 25.71
C ALA A 227 8.93 19.95 24.65
N ASP A 228 9.78 20.89 25.01
CA ASP A 228 10.21 21.96 24.14
C ASP A 228 11.33 21.46 23.23
N PHE A 229 11.07 21.41 21.92
CA PHE A 229 12.11 21.26 20.91
C PHE A 229 12.49 22.65 20.40
N ALA A 230 13.70 23.11 20.69
CA ALA A 230 14.20 24.37 20.14
C ALA A 230 14.65 24.19 18.68
N VAL A 231 14.93 25.29 17.98
CA VAL A 231 15.50 25.27 16.61
C VAL A 231 16.84 24.49 16.54
N ALA A 232 17.56 24.41 17.66
CA ALA A 232 18.78 23.59 17.78
C ALA A 232 18.51 22.07 17.84
N ASP A 233 17.30 21.65 18.24
CA ASP A 233 16.94 20.26 18.51
C ASP A 233 16.27 19.57 17.30
N VAL A 234 16.21 20.24 16.15
CA VAL A 234 15.50 19.77 14.93
C VAL A 234 15.97 18.39 14.47
N SER A 235 17.28 18.10 14.49
CA SER A 235 17.79 16.77 14.15
C SER A 235 17.36 15.69 15.15
N LEU A 236 17.31 16.02 16.46
CA LEU A 236 16.83 15.10 17.50
C LEU A 236 15.33 14.85 17.35
N PHE A 237 14.54 15.88 17.02
CA PHE A 237 13.11 15.76 16.73
C PHE A 237 12.84 14.81 15.55
N TRP A 238 13.46 15.05 14.40
CA TRP A 238 13.24 14.23 13.20
C TRP A 238 13.75 12.80 13.34
N LEU A 239 14.89 12.61 14.02
CA LEU A 239 15.40 11.28 14.34
C LEU A 239 14.46 10.52 15.29
N LEU A 240 13.98 11.17 16.36
CA LEU A 240 12.97 10.58 17.24
C LEU A 240 11.68 10.27 16.49
N ASN A 241 11.23 11.15 15.59
CA ASN A 241 10.05 10.91 14.76
C ASN A 241 10.21 9.63 13.91
N ALA A 242 11.33 9.50 13.18
CA ALA A 242 11.61 8.31 12.37
C ALA A 242 11.60 7.02 13.20
N LEU A 243 12.28 7.00 14.36
CA LEU A 243 12.32 5.82 15.22
C LEU A 243 10.95 5.51 15.87
N ASN A 244 10.24 6.53 16.35
CA ASN A 244 8.92 6.39 16.99
C ASN A 244 7.84 5.90 16.03
N SER A 245 7.85 6.36 14.79
CA SER A 245 6.88 5.91 13.77
C SER A 245 7.18 4.48 13.29
N THR A 246 8.45 4.09 13.18
CA THR A 246 8.84 2.79 12.63
C THR A 246 8.81 1.65 13.65
N GLU A 247 9.21 1.87 14.91
CA GLU A 247 9.26 0.82 15.93
C GLU A 247 7.97 0.01 16.10
N PRO A 248 6.77 0.60 16.27
CA PRO A 248 5.55 -0.18 16.48
C PRO A 248 5.18 -1.01 15.24
N VAL A 249 5.48 -0.49 14.03
CA VAL A 249 5.20 -1.19 12.76
C VAL A 249 6.13 -2.38 12.59
N LEU A 250 7.43 -2.24 12.82
CA LEU A 250 8.37 -3.36 12.79
C LEU A 250 8.08 -4.39 13.90
N THR A 251 7.64 -3.93 15.08
CA THR A 251 7.26 -4.83 16.18
C THR A 251 6.04 -5.69 15.79
N GLU A 252 5.03 -5.12 15.15
CA GLU A 252 3.83 -5.84 14.70
C GLU A 252 4.13 -6.84 13.55
N LEU A 253 4.98 -6.42 12.60
CA LEU A 253 5.43 -7.29 11.51
C LEU A 253 6.25 -8.49 12.03
N LEU A 254 7.12 -8.28 13.02
CA LEU A 254 7.94 -9.35 13.60
C LEU A 254 7.20 -10.22 14.62
N GLN A 255 6.07 -9.75 15.17
CA GLN A 255 5.12 -10.62 15.90
C GLN A 255 4.37 -11.58 14.95
N THR A 256 4.29 -11.27 13.65
CA THR A 256 3.59 -12.10 12.66
C THR A 256 4.43 -12.35 11.39
N PRO A 257 5.59 -13.05 11.52
CA PRO A 257 6.56 -13.21 10.43
C PRO A 257 6.09 -14.09 9.26
N GLY A 258 4.84 -14.60 9.29
CA GLY A 258 4.19 -15.33 8.19
C GLY A 258 3.82 -14.48 6.97
N ARG A 259 4.19 -13.20 6.93
CA ARG A 259 3.85 -12.22 5.88
C ARG A 259 4.94 -12.11 4.81
N HIS A 260 4.58 -11.59 3.63
CA HIS A 260 5.50 -11.42 2.51
C HIS A 260 6.62 -10.37 2.82
N PRO A 261 7.91 -10.68 2.55
CA PRO A 261 9.06 -9.81 2.84
C PRO A 261 9.02 -8.41 2.19
N GLU A 262 8.27 -8.21 1.10
CA GLU A 262 8.09 -6.89 0.48
C GLU A 262 7.48 -5.86 1.45
N LEU A 263 6.66 -6.30 2.42
CA LEU A 263 6.09 -5.42 3.44
C LEU A 263 7.14 -4.87 4.39
N ILE A 264 8.01 -5.74 4.93
CA ILE A 264 9.07 -5.31 5.86
C ILE A 264 10.19 -4.58 5.13
N TYR A 265 10.55 -4.98 3.90
CA TYR A 265 11.47 -4.23 3.04
C TYR A 265 11.04 -2.76 2.85
N ARG A 266 9.74 -2.49 2.62
CA ARG A 266 9.23 -1.13 2.40
C ARG A 266 9.42 -0.24 3.64
N GLU A 267 9.22 -0.78 4.84
CA GLU A 267 9.36 -0.01 6.09
C GLU A 267 10.83 0.11 6.55
N LEU A 268 11.67 -0.90 6.30
CA LEU A 268 13.13 -0.79 6.44
C LEU A 268 13.72 0.26 5.48
N THR A 269 13.23 0.29 4.23
CA THR A 269 13.60 1.31 3.23
C THR A 269 13.15 2.70 3.65
N ARG A 270 11.93 2.84 4.19
CA ARG A 270 11.43 4.12 4.74
C ARG A 270 12.31 4.60 5.90
N LEU A 271 12.73 3.70 6.78
CA LEU A 271 13.63 4.01 7.89
C LEU A 271 15.01 4.45 7.38
N ALA A 272 15.61 3.69 6.46
CA ALA A 272 16.90 4.03 5.87
C ALA A 272 16.87 5.42 5.21
N GLY A 273 15.89 5.69 4.34
CA GLY A 273 15.72 7.00 3.71
C GLY A 273 15.47 8.15 4.71
N SER A 274 14.85 7.87 5.86
CA SER A 274 14.68 8.85 6.94
C SER A 274 16.00 9.12 7.68
N LEU A 275 16.78 8.08 7.98
CA LEU A 275 18.06 8.20 8.69
C LEU A 275 19.17 8.82 7.82
N LEU A 276 19.13 8.59 6.50
CA LEU A 276 20.06 9.18 5.52
C LEU A 276 20.03 10.71 5.51
N THR A 277 18.94 11.34 5.98
CA THR A 277 18.88 12.81 6.14
C THR A 277 19.90 13.38 7.14
N PHE A 278 20.55 12.52 7.94
CA PHE A 278 21.63 12.87 8.86
C PHE A 278 22.99 12.30 8.46
N SER A 279 23.09 11.60 7.33
CA SER A 279 24.34 11.05 6.83
C SER A 279 25.08 12.05 5.93
N LEU A 280 26.41 11.97 5.95
CA LEU A 280 27.30 12.62 4.97
C LEU A 280 28.19 11.59 4.23
N GLU A 281 28.12 10.32 4.64
CA GLU A 281 28.94 9.21 4.10
C GLU A 281 28.14 8.27 3.19
N HIS A 282 26.80 8.36 3.23
CA HIS A 282 25.87 7.48 2.54
C HIS A 282 24.76 8.27 1.86
N ASP A 283 24.29 7.79 0.71
CA ASP A 283 23.20 8.42 -0.07
C ASP A 283 22.03 7.47 -0.36
N ALA A 284 21.00 7.96 -1.06
CA ALA A 284 19.78 7.18 -1.36
C ALA A 284 19.99 6.01 -2.35
N GLY A 285 21.11 5.98 -3.08
CA GLY A 285 21.54 4.90 -3.95
C GLY A 285 22.21 3.74 -3.22
N ASP A 286 22.68 3.93 -1.98
CA ASP A 286 23.17 2.85 -1.11
C ASP A 286 22.05 1.88 -0.67
N ILE A 287 20.78 2.29 -0.80
CA ILE A 287 19.62 1.44 -0.47
C ILE A 287 19.50 0.31 -1.52
N PRO A 288 19.62 -0.97 -1.14
CA PRO A 288 19.54 -2.08 -2.09
C PRO A 288 18.15 -2.21 -2.71
N VAL A 289 18.07 -2.20 -4.05
CA VAL A 289 16.82 -2.43 -4.78
C VAL A 289 16.30 -3.85 -4.52
N TYR A 290 15.03 -3.98 -4.14
CA TYR A 290 14.38 -5.27 -3.89
C TYR A 290 14.50 -6.25 -5.07
N ARG A 291 15.03 -7.43 -4.79
CA ARG A 291 15.18 -8.58 -5.69
C ARG A 291 14.68 -9.83 -4.97
N HIS A 292 13.46 -10.25 -5.31
CA HIS A 292 12.83 -11.40 -4.65
C HIS A 292 13.54 -12.73 -4.97
N ASP A 293 14.17 -12.82 -6.14
CA ASP A 293 14.99 -13.96 -6.60
C ASP A 293 16.32 -14.11 -5.85
N ALA A 294 16.84 -13.03 -5.26
CA ALA A 294 18.14 -12.99 -4.59
C ALA A 294 18.12 -12.10 -3.32
N PRO A 295 17.32 -12.43 -2.29
CA PRO A 295 17.14 -11.57 -1.11
C PRO A 295 18.40 -11.41 -0.24
N GLU A 296 19.39 -12.29 -0.38
CA GLU A 296 20.76 -12.13 0.15
C GLU A 296 21.44 -10.84 -0.31
N ARG A 297 21.06 -10.33 -1.50
CA ARG A 297 21.56 -9.06 -2.06
C ARG A 297 20.73 -7.85 -1.63
N VAL A 298 19.72 -8.07 -0.79
CA VAL A 298 18.74 -7.05 -0.36
C VAL A 298 18.80 -6.85 1.15
N PHE A 299 18.51 -7.90 1.93
CA PHE A 299 18.34 -7.75 3.38
C PHE A 299 19.67 -7.57 4.13
N PRO A 300 20.67 -8.48 4.06
CA PRO A 300 21.92 -8.28 4.81
C PRO A 300 22.63 -6.93 4.52
N PRO A 301 22.71 -6.43 3.27
CA PRO A 301 23.26 -5.10 3.01
C PRO A 301 22.40 -3.95 3.56
N LEU A 302 21.07 -4.04 3.48
CA LEU A 302 20.15 -3.03 4.03
C LEU A 302 20.18 -2.99 5.56
N LEU A 303 20.28 -4.14 6.23
CA LEU A 303 20.43 -4.23 7.68
C LEU A 303 21.78 -3.66 8.12
N THR A 304 22.86 -3.99 7.40
CA THR A 304 24.20 -3.40 7.63
C THR A 304 24.22 -1.88 7.46
N LEU A 305 23.51 -1.35 6.44
CA LEU A 305 23.36 0.10 6.24
C LEU A 305 22.55 0.74 7.38
N LEU A 306 21.44 0.11 7.79
CA LEU A 306 20.60 0.59 8.90
C LEU A 306 21.37 0.61 10.22
N ASP A 307 22.22 -0.38 10.51
CA ASP A 307 23.05 -0.39 11.71
C ASP A 307 24.06 0.75 11.72
N LYS A 308 24.80 0.96 10.62
CA LYS A 308 25.70 2.12 10.48
C LYS A 308 24.99 3.45 10.71
N LEU A 309 23.82 3.63 10.09
CA LEU A 309 23.01 4.85 10.24
C LEU A 309 22.46 5.00 11.68
N LEU A 310 22.02 3.91 12.31
CA LEU A 310 21.59 3.89 13.71
C LEU A 310 22.73 4.15 14.69
N GLU A 311 24.00 3.87 14.34
CA GLU A 311 25.16 4.26 15.14
C GLU A 311 25.57 5.72 14.91
N ALA A 312 25.76 6.12 13.64
CA ALA A 312 26.30 7.42 13.24
C ALA A 312 25.38 8.61 13.55
N SER A 313 24.06 8.42 13.55
CA SER A 313 23.02 9.47 13.64
C SER A 313 22.95 10.31 14.93
N LEU A 314 23.99 10.40 15.76
CA LEU A 314 23.94 11.05 17.09
C LEU A 314 24.25 12.56 16.97
N PRO A 315 23.26 13.47 17.02
CA PRO A 315 23.51 14.89 16.88
C PRO A 315 23.88 15.45 18.26
N SER A 316 25.14 15.31 18.66
CA SER A 316 25.63 15.79 19.95
C SER A 316 27.03 16.37 19.85
N ARG A 317 27.11 17.68 19.55
CA ARG A 317 28.33 18.51 19.59
C ARG A 317 28.81 18.83 21.02
N VAL A 318 28.03 18.43 22.02
CA VAL A 318 28.32 18.62 23.45
C VAL A 318 28.34 17.27 24.13
N ILE A 319 29.34 17.03 24.97
CA ILE A 319 29.50 15.81 25.76
C ILE A 319 29.51 16.23 27.22
N SER A 320 28.48 15.81 27.98
CA SER A 320 28.40 16.10 29.41
C SER A 320 29.39 15.22 30.16
N ILE A 321 30.49 15.82 30.62
CA ILE A 321 31.49 15.17 31.47
C ILE A 321 30.97 15.28 32.91
N GLN A 322 30.59 14.17 33.52
CA GLN A 322 30.28 14.17 34.95
C GLN A 322 31.57 14.43 35.74
N LEU A 323 31.49 15.33 36.72
CA LEU A 323 32.59 15.71 37.58
C LEU A 323 32.34 15.14 38.99
N GLU A 324 33.17 14.20 39.41
CA GLU A 324 33.19 13.69 40.78
C GLU A 324 33.96 14.67 41.68
N HIS A 325 33.40 14.99 42.85
CA HIS A 325 34.04 15.87 43.82
C HIS A 325 34.82 15.05 44.85
N VAL A 326 36.15 15.26 44.91
CA VAL A 326 37.04 14.62 45.89
C VAL A 326 37.84 15.70 46.61
N ASP A 327 37.55 15.88 47.90
CA ASP A 327 38.11 16.88 48.83
C ASP A 327 37.95 18.36 48.40
N GLN A 328 38.78 18.81 47.47
CA GLN A 328 38.80 20.16 46.88
C GLN A 328 39.02 20.13 45.36
N ILE A 329 38.94 18.94 44.75
CA ILE A 329 39.27 18.68 43.35
C ILE A 329 38.06 18.04 42.67
N TRP A 330 37.59 18.65 41.59
CA TRP A 330 36.61 18.07 40.68
C TRP A 330 37.34 17.28 39.59
N LYS A 331 36.96 16.01 39.37
CA LYS A 331 37.60 15.10 38.40
C LYS A 331 36.57 14.55 37.42
N GLY A 332 36.86 14.63 36.12
CA GLY A 332 35.98 14.12 35.06
C GLY A 332 36.72 13.15 34.13
N PRO A 333 36.21 11.93 33.88
CA PRO A 333 36.86 10.96 33.01
C PRO A 333 36.63 11.27 31.52
N LEU A 334 37.72 11.50 30.77
CA LEU A 334 37.69 11.83 29.33
C LEU A 334 37.81 10.57 28.44
N HIS A 335 36.87 9.63 28.58
CA HIS A 335 36.90 8.35 27.85
C HIS A 335 36.40 8.43 26.40
N ASP A 336 35.57 9.42 26.05
CA ASP A 336 34.95 9.51 24.72
C ASP A 336 35.97 9.89 23.64
N ALA A 337 36.05 9.09 22.57
CA ALA A 337 36.99 9.32 21.48
C ALA A 337 36.79 10.69 20.78
N ARG A 338 35.55 11.20 20.77
CA ARG A 338 35.19 12.48 20.13
C ARG A 338 35.76 13.71 20.84
N LEU A 339 36.27 13.57 22.07
CA LEU A 339 36.93 14.65 22.80
C LEU A 339 38.41 14.84 22.41
N ARG A 340 38.94 14.03 21.48
CA ARG A 340 40.36 14.04 21.08
C ARG A 340 40.67 14.99 19.93
N GLU A 341 39.67 15.47 19.21
CA GLU A 341 39.83 16.26 17.98
C GLU A 341 39.21 17.65 18.15
N GLY A 342 39.94 18.56 18.81
CA GLY A 342 39.64 19.99 18.83
C GLY A 342 38.35 20.41 19.54
N ALA A 343 37.96 19.72 20.62
CA ALA A 343 36.75 20.05 21.38
C ALA A 343 36.94 21.30 22.30
N ASP A 344 36.00 22.25 22.22
CA ASP A 344 35.89 23.35 23.19
C ASP A 344 35.31 22.86 24.54
N PHE A 345 35.97 23.21 25.64
CA PHE A 345 35.55 22.84 27.00
C PHE A 345 34.81 23.99 27.69
N TYR A 346 33.52 23.80 27.95
CA TYR A 346 32.66 24.76 28.66
C TYR A 346 32.33 24.26 30.08
N LEU A 347 32.57 25.09 31.10
CA LEU A 347 32.31 24.74 32.51
C LEU A 347 31.10 25.50 33.04
N SER A 348 30.00 24.78 33.31
CA SER A 348 28.79 25.34 33.92
C SER A 348 28.90 25.41 35.45
N VAL A 349 29.17 26.61 35.99
CA VAL A 349 29.33 26.83 37.44
C VAL A 349 28.03 27.35 38.06
N ARG A 350 27.55 26.71 39.14
CA ARG A 350 26.57 27.28 40.09
C ARG A 350 27.24 27.47 41.45
N ALA A 351 26.94 28.60 42.10
CA ALA A 351 27.34 28.92 43.46
C ALA A 351 26.22 29.73 44.13
N SER A 352 26.27 29.86 45.45
CA SER A 352 25.33 30.67 46.25
C SER A 352 25.62 32.18 46.23
N MET A 353 26.65 32.61 45.51
CA MET A 353 27.12 34.01 45.41
C MET A 353 26.57 34.73 44.16
N PRO A 354 26.50 36.07 44.15
CA PRO A 354 26.03 36.84 42.99
C PRO A 354 26.89 36.61 41.73
N ASN A 355 26.25 36.54 40.56
CA ASN A 355 26.90 36.25 39.28
C ASN A 355 28.08 37.19 38.94
N HIS A 356 28.00 38.48 39.30
CA HIS A 356 29.07 39.45 39.03
C HIS A 356 30.33 39.20 39.90
N GLU A 357 30.13 38.78 41.15
CA GLU A 357 31.24 38.32 42.00
C GLU A 357 31.80 36.99 41.50
N LEU A 358 30.93 36.06 41.06
CA LEU A 358 31.35 34.75 40.55
C LEU A 358 32.24 34.90 39.32
N GLN A 359 31.83 35.72 38.33
CA GLN A 359 32.62 36.01 37.13
C GLN A 359 34.00 36.60 37.44
N THR A 360 34.11 37.39 38.51
CA THR A 360 35.37 38.05 38.90
C THR A 360 36.27 37.15 39.74
N LYS A 361 35.71 36.40 40.70
CA LYS A 361 36.45 35.59 41.66
C LYS A 361 36.78 34.18 41.15
N PHE A 362 35.92 33.57 40.34
CA PHE A 362 36.10 32.19 39.88
C PHE A 362 37.40 31.98 39.07
N PRO A 363 37.76 32.83 38.08
CA PRO A 363 39.00 32.65 37.30
C PRO A 363 40.28 32.88 38.11
N LEU A 364 40.20 33.53 39.28
CA LEU A 364 41.32 33.79 40.17
C LEU A 364 41.54 32.66 41.21
N LEU A 365 40.49 31.88 41.49
CA LEU A 365 40.50 30.80 42.50
C LEU A 365 40.56 29.40 41.88
N CYS A 366 40.09 29.24 40.64
CA CYS A 366 40.21 28.00 39.88
C CYS A 366 41.56 27.97 39.13
N ASN A 367 42.29 26.86 39.21
CA ASN A 367 43.57 26.68 38.52
C ASN A 367 43.41 25.71 37.32
N PRO A 368 43.36 26.21 36.06
CA PRO A 368 43.11 25.38 34.87
C PRO A 368 44.38 24.77 34.24
N ALA A 369 45.57 24.98 34.81
CA ALA A 369 46.85 24.79 34.13
C ALA A 369 47.10 23.36 33.59
N SER A 370 46.53 22.32 34.24
CA SER A 370 46.68 20.93 33.81
C SER A 370 45.85 20.55 32.58
N LEU A 371 44.76 21.26 32.29
CA LEU A 371 43.83 20.93 31.21
C LEU A 371 44.38 21.38 29.84
N LEU A 372 44.87 22.63 29.78
CA LEU A 372 45.32 23.27 28.54
C LEU A 372 46.53 22.57 27.91
N GLN A 373 47.42 22.02 28.73
CA GLN A 373 48.66 21.39 28.26
C GLN A 373 48.44 20.12 27.42
N GLN A 374 47.29 19.44 27.57
CA GLN A 374 46.98 18.22 26.83
C GLN A 374 46.35 18.54 25.45
N ILE A 375 45.46 19.53 25.39
CA ILE A 375 44.65 19.87 24.21
C ILE A 375 45.52 20.29 23.02
N CYS A 376 46.54 21.13 23.25
CA CYS A 376 47.41 21.66 22.21
C CYS A 376 48.22 20.58 21.44
N SER A 377 48.34 19.36 21.98
CA SER A 377 49.07 18.27 21.32
C SER A 377 48.33 17.67 20.11
N ALA A 378 46.99 17.68 20.13
CA ALA A 378 46.16 16.96 19.15
C ALA A 378 45.84 17.76 17.88
N LEU A 379 45.71 19.09 17.99
CA LEU A 379 45.25 19.97 16.91
C LEU A 379 46.19 20.04 15.69
N SER A 380 47.47 19.70 15.85
CA SER A 380 48.53 19.86 14.84
C SER A 380 48.46 18.95 13.59
N ARG A 381 47.38 18.19 13.40
CA ARG A 381 47.31 17.11 12.38
C ARG A 381 46.22 17.23 11.31
N LEU A 382 45.30 18.21 11.40
CA LEU A 382 44.06 18.20 10.61
C LEU A 382 43.84 19.39 9.65
N GLU A 383 44.74 20.37 9.57
CA GLU A 383 44.50 21.62 8.82
C GLU A 383 44.61 21.54 7.27
N ASN A 384 44.84 20.36 6.67
CA ASN A 384 45.17 20.23 5.25
C ASN A 384 44.05 19.65 4.37
N GLY A 385 43.16 20.50 3.85
CA GLY A 385 42.43 20.24 2.59
C GLY A 385 40.95 20.69 2.55
N ALA A 386 40.57 21.55 1.59
CA ALA A 386 39.18 21.94 1.36
C ALA A 386 38.86 22.35 -0.10
N LEU A 387 37.72 21.81 -0.60
CA LEU A 387 36.68 22.35 -1.51
C LEU A 387 36.98 23.34 -2.66
N HIS A 388 36.31 23.13 -3.80
CA HIS A 388 35.63 24.20 -4.58
C HIS A 388 34.43 23.69 -5.42
N GLU A 389 33.73 24.57 -6.17
CA GLU A 389 32.25 24.59 -6.28
C GLU A 389 31.70 25.13 -7.65
N LYS A 390 30.39 24.91 -7.94
CA LYS A 390 29.38 25.75 -8.71
C LYS A 390 28.80 25.24 -10.06
N THR A 391 27.62 25.66 -10.63
CA THR A 391 26.27 26.15 -10.12
C THR A 391 25.23 26.42 -11.27
N SER A 392 24.03 25.78 -11.29
CA SER A 392 22.71 26.24 -11.88
C SER A 392 22.54 26.43 -13.43
N ARG A 393 21.37 26.69 -14.10
CA ARG A 393 19.90 26.79 -13.80
C ARG A 393 18.99 26.85 -15.09
N GLY A 394 17.77 26.25 -15.09
CA GLY A 394 16.52 26.70 -15.80
C GLY A 394 16.38 26.70 -17.36
N THR A 395 15.22 26.90 -18.05
CA THR A 395 13.74 26.82 -17.75
C THR A 395 12.85 26.92 -19.05
N ALA A 396 11.73 26.17 -19.15
CA ALA A 396 10.46 26.39 -19.95
C ALA A 396 10.30 26.14 -21.49
N LEU A 397 9.01 26.16 -21.93
CA LEU A 397 8.32 25.77 -23.21
C LEU A 397 7.72 27.03 -23.95
N PRO A 398 6.82 27.02 -25.00
CA PRO A 398 6.09 25.97 -25.78
C PRO A 398 6.17 26.18 -27.35
N GLU A 399 5.22 26.01 -28.32
CA GLU A 399 3.75 25.69 -28.45
C GLU A 399 3.31 25.27 -29.92
N GLU A 400 2.07 24.76 -30.11
CA GLU A 400 1.08 24.71 -31.27
C GLU A 400 1.43 24.96 -32.79
N ALA A 401 0.67 24.54 -33.86
CA ALA A 401 -0.54 23.69 -34.09
C ALA A 401 -0.86 23.40 -35.62
N VAL A 402 -2.00 22.72 -35.92
CA VAL A 402 -2.82 22.65 -37.18
C VAL A 402 -2.68 21.42 -38.16
N ARG A 403 -3.77 21.08 -38.89
CA ARG A 403 -4.07 19.88 -39.77
C ARG A 403 -4.45 20.34 -41.24
N PRO A 404 -5.24 19.68 -42.15
CA PRO A 404 -5.88 18.32 -42.26
C PRO A 404 -5.93 17.65 -43.69
N ALA A 405 -6.62 16.49 -43.88
CA ALA A 405 -7.78 16.28 -44.82
C ALA A 405 -8.01 14.87 -45.48
N SER A 406 -9.26 14.33 -45.40
CA SER A 406 -9.96 13.39 -46.34
C SER A 406 -9.42 11.93 -46.58
N GLN A 407 -10.15 10.92 -47.11
CA GLN A 407 -11.47 10.84 -47.82
C GLN A 407 -12.25 9.49 -47.57
N LEU A 408 -13.35 9.21 -48.29
CA LEU A 408 -14.42 8.18 -48.08
C LEU A 408 -14.53 7.13 -49.22
N VAL A 409 -15.36 6.06 -49.05
CA VAL A 409 -16.31 5.49 -50.07
C VAL A 409 -17.19 4.33 -49.49
N TYR A 410 -18.33 3.99 -50.12
CA TYR A 410 -19.44 3.14 -49.57
C TYR A 410 -20.29 2.48 -50.70
N VAL A 411 -20.78 1.21 -50.56
CA VAL A 411 -21.64 0.48 -51.55
C VAL A 411 -22.58 -0.56 -50.87
N ILE A 412 -23.79 -0.84 -51.41
CA ILE A 412 -24.79 -1.83 -50.90
C ILE A 412 -25.52 -2.59 -52.05
N HIS A 413 -26.19 -3.72 -51.71
CA HIS A 413 -27.20 -4.55 -52.45
C HIS A 413 -26.63 -5.79 -53.20
N LYS A 414 -27.36 -6.90 -53.44
CA LYS A 414 -28.83 -7.15 -53.46
C LYS A 414 -29.17 -8.66 -53.27
N GLU A 415 -30.35 -9.02 -52.76
CA GLU A 415 -30.94 -10.39 -52.84
C GLU A 415 -31.78 -10.61 -54.13
N PRO A 416 -32.05 -11.87 -54.54
CA PRO A 416 -33.46 -12.23 -54.81
C PRO A 416 -33.90 -13.72 -54.66
N GLU A 417 -35.18 -13.88 -54.31
CA GLU A 417 -36.18 -14.87 -54.77
C GLU A 417 -36.24 -16.34 -54.28
N VAL A 418 -37.50 -16.79 -54.15
CA VAL A 418 -37.97 -18.11 -53.69
C VAL A 418 -38.80 -18.77 -54.78
N ARG A 419 -38.77 -20.11 -54.90
CA ARG A 419 -39.76 -20.88 -55.69
C ARG A 419 -40.24 -22.13 -54.95
N VAL A 420 -41.56 -22.25 -54.82
CA VAL A 420 -42.27 -23.42 -54.27
C VAL A 420 -42.96 -24.17 -55.41
N ARG A 421 -43.06 -25.50 -55.29
CA ARG A 421 -44.00 -26.33 -56.06
C ARG A 421 -44.74 -27.26 -55.10
N VAL A 422 -46.03 -27.45 -55.33
CA VAL A 422 -46.92 -28.36 -54.60
C VAL A 422 -47.33 -29.49 -55.54
N ALA A 423 -47.48 -30.71 -54.99
CA ALA A 423 -48.06 -31.87 -55.68
C ALA A 423 -48.98 -32.62 -54.70
N GLU A 424 -50.00 -33.28 -55.23
CA GLU A 424 -51.15 -33.77 -54.45
C GLU A 424 -50.95 -35.17 -53.82
N MET A 425 -51.77 -35.49 -52.81
CA MET A 425 -51.74 -36.76 -52.07
C MET A 425 -52.73 -37.81 -52.61
N PRO A 426 -52.33 -39.09 -52.74
CA PRO A 426 -53.24 -40.23 -52.65
C PRO A 426 -53.56 -40.59 -51.18
N THR A 427 -54.46 -41.56 -50.96
CA THR A 427 -55.32 -41.59 -49.75
C THR A 427 -55.19 -42.83 -48.84
N VAL A 428 -55.66 -42.71 -47.57
CA VAL A 428 -56.03 -43.81 -46.61
C VAL A 428 -54.84 -44.58 -45.97
N LYS A 429 -54.54 -44.56 -44.65
CA LYS A 429 -55.33 -45.10 -43.49
C LYS A 429 -54.64 -44.83 -42.11
N ALA A 430 -55.44 -44.73 -41.05
CA ALA A 430 -55.17 -45.15 -39.64
C ALA A 430 -53.80 -44.92 -38.93
N LYS A 431 -53.40 -43.66 -38.63
CA LYS A 431 -52.59 -43.32 -37.42
C LYS A 431 -52.54 -41.79 -37.11
N ARG A 432 -53.69 -41.15 -36.86
CA ARG A 432 -53.78 -39.67 -36.77
C ARG A 432 -53.30 -38.99 -35.47
N TRP A 433 -53.10 -39.70 -34.36
CA TRP A 433 -52.64 -39.06 -33.11
C TRP A 433 -51.19 -38.53 -33.21
N LEU A 434 -50.29 -39.28 -33.86
CA LEU A 434 -48.90 -38.85 -34.06
C LEU A 434 -48.81 -37.60 -34.95
N VAL A 435 -49.70 -37.45 -35.94
CA VAL A 435 -49.75 -36.25 -36.80
C VAL A 435 -50.28 -35.05 -36.02
N PHE A 436 -51.23 -35.26 -35.09
CA PHE A 436 -51.70 -34.21 -34.18
C PHE A 436 -50.63 -33.78 -33.17
N VAL A 437 -49.88 -34.74 -32.58
CA VAL A 437 -48.78 -34.44 -31.66
C VAL A 437 -47.59 -33.80 -32.39
N ALA A 438 -47.26 -34.24 -33.61
CA ALA A 438 -46.29 -33.55 -34.46
C ALA A 438 -46.76 -32.13 -34.80
N GLY A 439 -48.05 -31.94 -35.11
CA GLY A 439 -48.66 -30.63 -35.32
C GLY A 439 -48.54 -29.71 -34.09
N MET A 440 -48.87 -30.21 -32.89
CA MET A 440 -48.65 -29.49 -31.64
C MET A 440 -47.18 -29.18 -31.41
N ALA A 441 -46.26 -30.12 -31.63
CA ALA A 441 -44.82 -29.90 -31.50
C ALA A 441 -44.33 -28.82 -32.49
N THR A 442 -44.76 -28.83 -33.76
CA THR A 442 -44.42 -27.77 -34.72
C THR A 442 -45.04 -26.43 -34.35
N SER A 443 -46.25 -26.41 -33.77
CA SER A 443 -46.89 -25.19 -33.27
C SER A 443 -46.14 -24.60 -32.07
N LEU A 444 -45.70 -25.46 -31.14
CA LEU A 444 -44.93 -25.08 -29.95
C LEU A 444 -43.51 -24.63 -30.33
N VAL A 445 -42.88 -25.28 -31.32
CA VAL A 445 -41.59 -24.85 -31.89
C VAL A 445 -41.73 -23.53 -32.66
N LEU A 446 -42.81 -23.31 -33.45
CA LEU A 446 -43.05 -22.00 -34.07
C LEU A 446 -43.32 -20.93 -33.01
N GLY A 447 -44.12 -21.22 -31.99
CA GLY A 447 -44.41 -20.29 -30.89
C GLY A 447 -43.17 -19.95 -30.06
N ALA A 448 -42.30 -20.92 -29.82
CA ALA A 448 -41.00 -20.70 -29.19
C ALA A 448 -40.07 -19.88 -30.11
N ALA A 449 -40.05 -20.16 -31.42
CA ALA A 449 -39.24 -19.42 -32.38
C ALA A 449 -39.72 -17.97 -32.59
N THR A 450 -41.03 -17.70 -32.55
CA THR A 450 -41.57 -16.33 -32.59
C THR A 450 -41.37 -15.60 -31.28
N ALA A 451 -41.55 -16.26 -30.12
CA ALA A 451 -41.25 -15.68 -28.81
C ALA A 451 -39.76 -15.37 -28.65
N PHE A 452 -38.87 -16.30 -29.01
CA PHE A 452 -37.42 -16.10 -28.98
C PHE A 452 -36.98 -15.06 -30.01
N GLY A 453 -37.52 -15.10 -31.23
CA GLY A 453 -37.27 -14.09 -32.26
C GLY A 453 -37.70 -12.68 -31.83
N TRP A 454 -38.86 -12.56 -31.17
CA TRP A 454 -39.32 -11.32 -30.55
C TRP A 454 -38.41 -10.87 -29.41
N GLN A 455 -38.02 -11.78 -28.52
CA GLN A 455 -37.12 -11.50 -27.40
C GLN A 455 -35.68 -11.16 -27.83
N VAL A 456 -35.24 -11.60 -29.02
CA VAL A 456 -33.98 -11.19 -29.66
C VAL A 456 -34.12 -9.85 -30.39
N LEU A 457 -35.24 -9.59 -31.09
CA LEU A 457 -35.51 -8.29 -31.72
C LEU A 457 -35.87 -7.19 -30.72
N HIS A 458 -36.19 -7.52 -29.48
CA HIS A 458 -36.53 -6.59 -28.40
C HIS A 458 -35.63 -6.79 -27.16
N GLN A 459 -34.35 -7.14 -27.37
CA GLN A 459 -33.34 -6.82 -26.35
C GLN A 459 -33.16 -5.30 -26.34
N PRO A 460 -33.43 -4.59 -25.22
CA PRO A 460 -33.15 -3.16 -25.14
C PRO A 460 -31.63 -2.96 -25.18
N ASP A 461 -31.14 -2.09 -26.06
CA ASP A 461 -29.70 -1.85 -26.23
C ASP A 461 -29.02 -1.59 -24.87
N ASP A 462 -27.83 -2.15 -24.64
CA ASP A 462 -27.06 -1.92 -23.41
C ASP A 462 -26.81 -0.42 -23.15
N ALA A 463 -26.74 0.39 -24.21
CA ALA A 463 -26.68 1.85 -24.13
C ALA A 463 -27.94 2.48 -23.48
N THR A 464 -29.13 1.93 -23.73
CA THR A 464 -30.38 2.38 -23.10
C THR A 464 -30.49 1.92 -21.66
N ASN A 465 -30.06 0.69 -21.35
CA ASN A 465 -30.04 0.16 -19.98
C ASN A 465 -29.04 0.92 -19.09
N THR A 466 -27.84 1.21 -19.59
CA THR A 466 -26.82 2.01 -18.88
C THR A 466 -27.23 3.47 -18.72
N LEU A 467 -27.85 4.08 -19.74
CA LEU A 467 -28.46 5.42 -19.62
C LEU A 467 -29.56 5.44 -18.55
N ALA A 468 -30.49 4.48 -18.57
CA ALA A 468 -31.56 4.38 -17.58
C ALA A 468 -31.02 4.21 -16.14
N ALA A 469 -29.97 3.40 -15.96
CA ALA A 469 -29.29 3.25 -14.67
C ALA A 469 -28.63 4.56 -14.18
N SER A 470 -28.04 5.35 -15.10
CA SER A 470 -27.40 6.63 -14.74
C SER A 470 -28.38 7.73 -14.27
N VAL A 471 -29.65 7.65 -14.67
CA VAL A 471 -30.71 8.61 -14.29
C VAL A 471 -31.72 8.05 -13.28
N ALA A 472 -31.42 6.89 -12.69
CA ALA A 472 -32.26 6.29 -11.65
C ALA A 472 -32.39 7.24 -10.42
N PRO A 473 -33.57 7.29 -9.76
CA PRO A 473 -33.74 8.06 -8.54
C PRO A 473 -32.83 7.55 -7.43
N LEU A 474 -32.32 8.45 -6.60
CA LEU A 474 -31.49 8.08 -5.46
C LEU A 474 -32.32 7.23 -4.46
N PRO A 475 -31.77 6.16 -3.86
CA PRO A 475 -32.51 5.33 -2.92
C PRO A 475 -32.94 6.10 -1.67
N GLU A 476 -34.25 6.29 -1.49
CA GLU A 476 -34.82 6.89 -0.29
C GLU A 476 -35.00 5.85 0.83
N PRO A 477 -34.78 6.21 2.11
CA PRO A 477 -35.07 5.34 3.23
C PRO A 477 -36.58 5.14 3.40
N MET A 478 -36.99 3.97 3.89
CA MET A 478 -38.41 3.66 4.14
C MET A 478 -39.05 4.67 5.10
N THR A 479 -40.23 5.16 4.75
CA THR A 479 -41.02 6.03 5.63
C THR A 479 -41.53 5.27 6.86
N ALA A 480 -41.80 5.96 7.96
CA ALA A 480 -42.34 5.36 9.19
C ALA A 480 -43.51 4.37 8.98
N PRO A 481 -44.58 4.67 8.22
CA PRO A 481 -45.66 3.71 7.98
C PRO A 481 -45.24 2.48 7.17
N GLN A 482 -44.23 2.59 6.29
CA GLN A 482 -43.66 1.45 5.57
C GLN A 482 -42.82 0.55 6.51
N ILE A 483 -42.06 1.14 7.44
CA ILE A 483 -41.31 0.41 8.48
C ILE A 483 -42.29 -0.37 9.38
N ASP A 484 -43.37 0.27 9.83
CA ASP A 484 -44.39 -0.36 10.67
C ASP A 484 -45.27 -1.38 9.94
N ALA A 485 -45.30 -1.35 8.59
CA ALA A 485 -45.86 -2.41 7.77
C ALA A 485 -44.90 -3.61 7.68
N PHE A 486 -43.63 -3.37 7.32
CA PHE A 486 -42.62 -4.42 7.17
C PHE A 486 -42.34 -5.18 8.48
N ARG A 487 -42.34 -4.49 9.63
CA ARG A 487 -42.19 -5.10 10.97
C ARG A 487 -43.29 -6.14 11.30
N LYS A 488 -44.40 -6.19 10.54
CA LYS A 488 -45.50 -7.16 10.70
C LYS A 488 -45.38 -8.38 9.79
N THR A 489 -44.39 -8.44 8.91
CA THR A 489 -44.11 -9.58 8.03
C THR A 489 -43.13 -10.54 8.69
N ASP A 490 -43.33 -11.86 8.57
CA ASP A 490 -42.48 -12.87 9.22
C ASP A 490 -40.99 -12.77 8.82
N ASN A 491 -40.71 -12.47 7.55
CA ASN A 491 -39.35 -12.25 7.02
C ASN A 491 -38.56 -11.18 7.80
N SER A 492 -39.23 -10.19 8.41
CA SER A 492 -38.58 -9.09 9.14
C SER A 492 -37.72 -9.54 10.33
N ARG A 493 -37.99 -10.73 10.87
CA ARG A 493 -37.17 -11.36 11.92
C ARG A 493 -36.19 -12.36 11.30
N THR A 494 -36.69 -13.24 10.44
CA THR A 494 -35.94 -14.37 9.87
C THR A 494 -34.76 -13.94 8.98
N GLU A 495 -34.91 -12.85 8.22
CA GLU A 495 -33.87 -12.34 7.29
C GLU A 495 -33.08 -11.15 7.87
N SER A 496 -33.27 -10.82 9.14
CA SER A 496 -32.76 -9.58 9.76
C SER A 496 -31.26 -9.37 9.57
N ALA A 497 -30.44 -10.42 9.64
CA ALA A 497 -29.00 -10.35 9.37
C ALA A 497 -28.67 -9.87 7.94
N ILE A 498 -29.34 -10.43 6.92
CA ILE A 498 -29.11 -10.11 5.49
C ILE A 498 -29.48 -8.64 5.21
N TRP A 499 -30.58 -8.17 5.80
CA TRP A 499 -31.01 -6.79 5.63
C TRP A 499 -30.13 -5.80 6.41
N LEU A 500 -29.65 -6.16 7.61
CA LEU A 500 -28.67 -5.35 8.35
C LEU A 500 -27.33 -5.26 7.63
N GLU A 501 -26.85 -6.35 7.01
CA GLU A 501 -25.63 -6.34 6.19
C GLU A 501 -25.78 -5.40 4.99
N ARG A 502 -26.90 -5.49 4.25
CA ARG A 502 -27.20 -4.61 3.11
C ARG A 502 -27.31 -3.15 3.53
N ILE A 503 -27.97 -2.84 4.64
CA ILE A 503 -28.07 -1.48 5.20
C ILE A 503 -26.68 -0.98 5.61
N THR A 504 -25.86 -1.82 6.26
CA THR A 504 -24.48 -1.48 6.65
C THR A 504 -23.62 -1.16 5.44
N ASN A 505 -23.69 -1.98 4.38
CA ASN A 505 -22.98 -1.75 3.13
C ASN A 505 -23.43 -0.46 2.42
N GLN A 506 -24.74 -0.15 2.43
CA GLN A 506 -25.26 1.12 1.89
C GLN A 506 -24.81 2.33 2.72
N VAL A 507 -24.83 2.25 4.05
CA VAL A 507 -24.34 3.32 4.95
C VAL A 507 -22.84 3.55 4.73
N ASN A 508 -22.03 2.49 4.70
CA ASN A 508 -20.59 2.58 4.41
C ASN A 508 -20.33 3.16 3.01
N GLY A 509 -21.11 2.76 2.01
CA GLY A 509 -21.02 3.28 0.64
C GLY A 509 -21.33 4.78 0.51
N VAL A 510 -22.20 5.30 1.38
CA VAL A 510 -22.50 6.75 1.48
C VAL A 510 -21.44 7.47 2.32
N MET A 511 -21.02 6.91 3.46
CA MET A 511 -20.00 7.50 4.34
C MET A 511 -18.62 7.59 3.67
N ASN A 512 -18.32 6.71 2.73
CA ASN A 512 -17.09 6.76 1.92
C ASN A 512 -17.13 7.82 0.80
N GLN A 513 -18.24 8.54 0.60
CA GLN A 513 -18.31 9.62 -0.38
C GLN A 513 -17.71 10.93 0.15
N SER A 514 -17.01 11.66 -0.72
CA SER A 514 -16.55 13.02 -0.43
C SER A 514 -17.72 13.96 -0.07
N PRO A 515 -17.55 14.95 0.84
CA PRO A 515 -18.60 15.94 1.12
C PRO A 515 -19.17 16.65 -0.12
N GLY A 516 -18.33 16.92 -1.12
CA GLY A 516 -18.73 17.49 -2.42
C GLY A 516 -19.36 16.51 -3.42
N TRP A 517 -19.66 15.26 -3.04
CA TRP A 517 -20.14 14.21 -3.97
C TRP A 517 -21.40 14.61 -4.72
N ARG A 518 -22.38 15.20 -4.01
CA ARG A 518 -23.63 15.73 -4.59
C ARG A 518 -23.38 16.71 -5.74
N LEU A 519 -22.34 17.54 -5.63
CA LEU A 519 -21.98 18.53 -6.65
C LEU A 519 -21.27 17.86 -7.84
N ARG A 520 -20.37 16.89 -7.57
CA ARG A 520 -19.75 16.06 -8.63
C ARG A 520 -20.76 15.25 -9.42
N TYR A 521 -21.72 14.62 -8.74
CA TYR A 521 -22.75 13.80 -9.38
C TYR A 521 -23.65 14.63 -10.30
N ALA A 522 -24.13 15.78 -9.81
CA ALA A 522 -24.91 16.72 -10.62
C ALA A 522 -24.11 17.30 -11.80
N GLN A 523 -22.84 17.69 -11.60
CA GLN A 523 -21.95 18.12 -12.69
C GLN A 523 -21.75 17.00 -13.73
N GLY A 524 -21.62 15.74 -13.30
CA GLY A 524 -21.54 14.56 -14.15
C GLY A 524 -22.77 14.42 -15.04
N LEU A 525 -23.98 14.44 -14.46
CA LEU A 525 -25.24 14.35 -15.21
C LEU A 525 -25.44 15.51 -16.21
N VAL A 526 -25.08 16.74 -15.83
CA VAL A 526 -25.14 17.89 -16.76
C VAL A 526 -24.13 17.75 -17.90
N THR A 527 -22.93 17.22 -17.61
CA THR A 527 -21.90 16.95 -18.62
C THR A 527 -22.33 15.81 -19.56
N GLN A 528 -22.95 14.76 -19.02
CA GLN A 528 -23.52 13.64 -19.77
C GLN A 528 -24.63 14.14 -20.72
N ALA A 529 -25.60 14.91 -20.24
CA ALA A 529 -26.63 15.51 -21.09
C ALA A 529 -26.04 16.39 -22.21
N LYS A 530 -25.03 17.20 -21.88
CA LYS A 530 -24.29 18.04 -22.85
C LYS A 530 -23.52 17.22 -23.89
N SER A 531 -23.04 16.03 -23.55
CA SER A 531 -22.34 15.13 -24.47
C SER A 531 -23.27 14.31 -25.37
N LEU A 532 -24.46 13.95 -24.89
CA LEU A 532 -25.45 13.15 -25.64
C LEU A 532 -26.31 14.01 -26.57
N TRP A 533 -26.72 15.20 -26.12
CA TRP A 533 -27.64 16.08 -26.84
C TRP A 533 -27.21 17.56 -26.79
N PRO A 534 -26.08 17.93 -27.43
CA PRO A 534 -25.52 19.28 -27.34
C PRO A 534 -26.44 20.38 -27.91
N ASP A 535 -27.17 20.07 -28.98
CA ASP A 535 -28.03 21.04 -29.69
C ASP A 535 -29.44 21.17 -29.10
N ASP A 536 -29.85 20.27 -28.19
CA ASP A 536 -31.21 20.25 -27.64
C ASP A 536 -31.48 21.51 -26.76
N PRO A 537 -32.59 22.26 -26.98
CA PRO A 537 -32.97 23.37 -26.11
C PRO A 537 -33.15 22.97 -24.63
N ALA A 538 -33.60 21.75 -24.33
CA ALA A 538 -33.74 21.25 -22.96
C ALA A 538 -32.38 21.06 -22.27
N THR A 539 -31.37 20.53 -22.97
CA THR A 539 -29.99 20.47 -22.48
C THR A 539 -29.44 21.86 -22.18
N ARG A 540 -29.70 22.83 -23.07
CA ARG A 540 -29.23 24.22 -22.89
C ARG A 540 -29.86 24.89 -21.67
N GLU A 541 -31.16 24.68 -21.42
CA GLU A 541 -31.80 25.21 -20.20
C GLU A 541 -31.34 24.46 -18.93
N LEU A 542 -31.07 23.15 -19.01
CA LEU A 542 -30.50 22.38 -17.89
C LEU A 542 -29.12 22.90 -17.49
N VAL A 543 -28.22 23.13 -18.46
CA VAL A 543 -26.89 23.70 -18.26
C VAL A 543 -27.00 25.10 -17.62
N LYS A 544 -27.80 25.98 -18.21
CA LYS A 544 -28.05 27.35 -17.70
C LYS A 544 -28.61 27.37 -16.28
N ARG A 545 -29.56 26.49 -15.96
CA ARG A 545 -30.12 26.34 -14.59
C ARG A 545 -29.08 25.84 -13.59
N TRP A 546 -28.15 24.98 -14.03
CA TRP A 546 -27.05 24.50 -13.20
C TRP A 546 -25.99 25.59 -12.96
N GLU A 547 -25.60 26.34 -13.99
CA GLU A 547 -24.72 27.51 -13.88
C GLU A 547 -25.31 28.56 -12.92
N GLN A 548 -26.62 28.85 -13.01
CA GLN A 548 -27.32 29.72 -12.06
C GLN A 548 -27.31 29.18 -10.62
N TYR A 549 -27.47 27.86 -10.43
CA TYR A 549 -27.38 27.23 -9.10
C TYR A 549 -25.97 27.32 -8.51
N GLN A 550 -24.93 27.14 -9.34
CA GLN A 550 -23.54 27.35 -8.94
C GLN A 550 -23.31 28.80 -8.52
N MET A 551 -23.62 29.77 -9.39
CA MET A 551 -23.44 31.21 -9.12
C MET A 551 -24.18 31.70 -7.86
N ALA A 552 -25.36 31.13 -7.55
CA ALA A 552 -26.12 31.46 -6.36
C ALA A 552 -25.53 30.90 -5.05
N ARG A 553 -24.60 29.93 -5.13
CA ARG A 553 -23.97 29.29 -3.95
C ARG A 553 -22.46 29.54 -3.82
N THR A 554 -21.75 29.89 -4.90
CA THR A 554 -20.37 30.36 -4.82
C THR A 554 -20.28 31.74 -4.15
N LEU A 555 -19.35 31.92 -3.22
CA LEU A 555 -19.04 33.23 -2.63
C LEU A 555 -18.13 34.05 -3.56
N PRO A 556 -18.24 35.40 -3.56
CA PRO A 556 -17.28 36.27 -4.25
C PRO A 556 -15.86 36.07 -3.72
N ALA A 557 -14.84 36.15 -4.58
CA ALA A 557 -13.44 35.94 -4.19
C ALA A 557 -12.97 36.85 -3.04
N SER A 558 -13.49 38.08 -2.95
CA SER A 558 -13.21 39.01 -1.84
C SER A 558 -13.66 38.50 -0.47
N LYS A 559 -14.63 37.58 -0.41
CA LYS A 559 -15.05 36.89 0.83
C LYS A 559 -14.14 35.73 1.25
N LEU A 560 -13.10 35.42 0.46
CA LEU A 560 -12.08 34.42 0.78
C LEU A 560 -10.73 35.07 1.16
N GLN A 561 -10.53 36.36 0.86
CA GLN A 561 -9.25 37.05 1.02
C GLN A 561 -9.03 37.68 2.40
N GLY A 562 -10.09 38.10 3.12
CA GLY A 562 -9.95 38.87 4.37
C GLY A 562 -9.15 38.19 5.50
N TRP A 563 -9.10 36.85 5.53
CA TRP A 563 -8.22 36.11 6.45
C TRP A 563 -6.73 36.24 6.06
N ASN A 564 -6.41 36.10 4.77
CA ASN A 564 -5.06 36.29 4.24
C ASN A 564 -4.59 37.75 4.41
N GLU A 565 -5.47 38.72 4.16
CA GLU A 565 -5.21 40.14 4.41
C GLU A 565 -4.93 40.42 5.89
N GLY A 566 -5.77 39.91 6.80
CA GLY A 566 -5.60 40.07 8.24
C GLY A 566 -4.31 39.44 8.75
N MET A 567 -3.95 38.24 8.25
CA MET A 567 -2.69 37.58 8.60
C MET A 567 -1.46 38.32 8.03
N THR A 568 -1.55 38.86 6.81
CA THR A 568 -0.49 39.67 6.22
C THR A 568 -0.26 40.97 7.00
N GLN A 569 -1.33 41.62 7.44
CA GLN A 569 -1.26 42.79 8.31
C GLN A 569 -0.69 42.45 9.71
N LEU A 570 -1.03 41.28 10.26
CA LEU A 570 -0.46 40.78 11.52
C LEU A 570 1.05 40.50 11.41
N GLN A 571 1.49 39.88 10.31
CA GLN A 571 2.91 39.65 10.03
C GLN A 571 3.67 40.98 9.84
N ALA A 572 3.08 41.95 9.14
CA ALA A 572 3.65 43.29 8.99
C ALA A 572 3.74 44.04 10.34
N LEU A 573 2.77 43.84 11.25
CA LEU A 573 2.82 44.37 12.61
C LEU A 573 3.95 43.71 13.43
N SER A 574 4.10 42.38 13.38
CA SER A 574 5.21 41.68 14.03
C SER A 574 6.55 42.22 13.56
N ALA A 575 6.79 42.22 12.24
CA ALA A 575 8.04 42.71 11.66
C ALA A 575 8.33 44.19 12.00
N LYS A 576 7.29 45.02 12.20
CA LYS A 576 7.47 46.40 12.69
C LYS A 576 7.86 46.46 14.17
N LEU A 577 7.39 45.54 15.01
CA LEU A 577 7.80 45.42 16.41
C LEU A 577 9.24 44.88 16.52
N ASP A 578 9.55 43.79 15.81
CA ASP A 578 10.89 43.19 15.75
C ASP A 578 11.96 44.21 15.29
N ALA A 579 11.62 45.04 14.29
CA ALA A 579 12.48 46.12 13.80
C ALA A 579 12.64 47.31 14.77
N LEU A 580 11.77 47.46 15.77
CA LEU A 580 11.87 48.50 16.80
C LEU A 580 12.74 48.04 17.98
N ASP A 581 12.65 46.78 18.40
CA ASP A 581 13.49 46.21 19.46
C ASP A 581 15.00 46.31 19.12
N HIS A 582 15.34 46.22 17.83
CA HIS A 582 16.71 46.45 17.34
C HIS A 582 17.13 47.93 17.22
N GLN A 583 16.24 48.92 17.44
CA GLN A 583 16.54 50.36 17.25
C GLN A 583 16.28 51.20 18.51
N LYS A 584 17.30 51.30 19.37
CA LYS A 584 17.30 52.14 20.58
C LYS A 584 16.76 53.55 20.31
N GLY A 585 15.67 53.92 20.98
CA GLY A 585 15.09 55.26 20.97
C GLY A 585 13.92 55.47 20.00
N LYS A 586 13.51 54.46 19.22
CA LYS A 586 12.23 54.48 18.48
C LYS A 586 11.19 53.63 19.18
N TYR A 587 9.93 54.07 19.15
CA TYR A 587 8.81 53.39 19.79
C TYR A 587 7.57 53.49 18.91
N LEU A 588 6.72 52.46 18.92
CA LEU A 588 5.41 52.50 18.26
C LEU A 588 4.45 53.33 19.12
N THR A 589 3.77 54.33 18.55
CA THR A 589 2.78 55.09 19.33
C THR A 589 1.55 54.24 19.65
N GLY A 590 0.95 54.43 20.83
CA GLY A 590 -0.30 53.74 21.21
C GLY A 590 -1.48 54.06 20.29
N SER A 591 -1.41 55.18 19.55
CA SER A 591 -2.29 55.53 18.43
C SER A 591 -2.08 54.65 17.21
N GLU A 592 -0.83 54.52 16.71
CA GLU A 592 -0.52 53.66 15.55
C GLU A 592 -0.89 52.20 15.82
N LEU A 593 -0.55 51.67 17.01
CA LEU A 593 -0.88 50.30 17.39
C LEU A 593 -2.39 50.06 17.35
N LYS A 594 -3.19 51.00 17.87
CA LYS A 594 -4.66 50.92 17.82
C LYS A 594 -5.19 50.98 16.37
N THR A 595 -4.61 51.81 15.51
CA THR A 595 -4.99 51.86 14.09
C THR A 595 -4.67 50.55 13.37
N MET A 596 -3.50 49.97 13.60
CA MET A 596 -3.09 48.69 13.00
C MET A 596 -3.94 47.52 13.51
N VAL A 597 -4.17 47.41 14.81
CA VAL A 597 -5.06 46.39 15.40
C VAL A 597 -6.48 46.54 14.87
N TRP A 598 -7.01 47.76 14.72
CA TRP A 598 -8.33 47.99 14.13
C TRP A 598 -8.42 47.56 12.65
N GLN A 599 -7.37 47.81 11.86
CA GLN A 599 -7.29 47.34 10.46
C GLN A 599 -7.30 45.80 10.40
N ILE A 600 -6.48 45.14 11.22
CA ILE A 600 -6.41 43.67 11.34
C ILE A 600 -7.78 43.10 11.74
N THR A 601 -8.40 43.64 12.79
CA THR A 601 -9.75 43.24 13.24
C THR A 601 -10.80 43.43 12.13
N ARG A 602 -10.72 44.53 11.38
CA ARG A 602 -11.65 44.80 10.27
C ARG A 602 -11.47 43.83 9.10
N SER A 603 -10.23 43.44 8.76
CA SER A 603 -9.97 42.44 7.72
C SER A 603 -10.50 41.07 8.12
N PHE A 604 -10.26 40.60 9.36
CA PHE A 604 -10.85 39.35 9.84
C PHE A 604 -12.40 39.40 9.91
N ALA A 605 -12.99 40.52 10.34
CA ALA A 605 -14.44 40.70 10.35
C ALA A 605 -15.06 40.79 8.93
N SER A 606 -14.28 41.06 7.89
CA SER A 606 -14.78 41.13 6.51
C SER A 606 -15.11 39.75 5.92
N ALA A 607 -14.41 38.71 6.37
CA ALA A 607 -14.45 37.34 5.85
C ALA A 607 -14.27 36.33 6.99
N VAL A 608 -15.35 36.04 7.72
CA VAL A 608 -15.35 35.06 8.81
C VAL A 608 -15.20 33.64 8.27
N PRO A 609 -14.19 32.85 8.69
CA PRO A 609 -13.99 31.45 8.25
C PRO A 609 -15.18 30.54 8.55
N ALA A 610 -15.36 29.48 7.76
CA ALA A 610 -16.49 28.56 7.88
C ALA A 610 -16.54 27.85 9.25
N GLU A 611 -15.38 27.58 9.84
CA GLU A 611 -15.21 26.99 11.16
C GLU A 611 -15.79 27.89 12.27
N GLU A 612 -15.56 29.20 12.18
CA GLU A 612 -16.09 30.18 13.13
C GLU A 612 -17.60 30.41 12.92
N GLN A 613 -18.07 30.38 11.67
CA GLN A 613 -19.51 30.40 11.35
C GLN A 613 -20.23 29.19 11.98
N LEU A 614 -19.65 27.99 11.87
CA LEU A 614 -20.17 26.78 12.49
C LEU A 614 -20.07 26.83 14.03
N ARG A 615 -18.97 27.37 14.59
CA ARG A 615 -18.83 27.56 16.05
C ARG A 615 -19.93 28.47 16.60
N LEU A 616 -20.25 29.56 15.90
CA LEU A 616 -21.33 30.48 16.29
C LEU A 616 -22.71 29.79 16.27
N LEU A 617 -22.99 28.97 15.24
CA LEU A 617 -24.24 28.19 15.18
C LEU A 617 -24.36 27.16 16.32
N VAL A 618 -23.26 26.51 16.71
CA VAL A 618 -23.23 25.58 17.86
C VAL A 618 -23.34 26.32 19.21
N SER A 619 -22.89 27.58 19.28
CA SER A 619 -22.82 28.37 20.52
C SER A 619 -24.11 29.15 20.85
N ALA A 620 -25.19 29.02 20.08
CA ALA A 620 -26.40 29.85 20.19
C ALA A 620 -27.68 29.05 20.58
N PRO A 621 -27.77 28.48 21.79
CA PRO A 621 -28.92 27.69 22.23
C PRO A 621 -30.11 28.57 22.68
N GLY A 622 -30.79 29.19 21.73
CA GLY A 622 -32.11 29.81 21.93
C GLY A 622 -32.12 31.33 22.17
N GLU A 623 -33.28 31.91 21.86
CA GLU A 623 -33.75 33.29 22.13
C GLU A 623 -32.88 34.49 21.69
N GLY A 624 -33.46 35.32 20.80
CA GLY A 624 -33.24 36.77 20.83
C GLY A 624 -32.08 37.36 20.02
N ASN A 625 -32.32 37.60 18.72
CA ASN A 625 -31.78 38.77 17.98
C ASN A 625 -30.26 39.07 18.10
N THR A 626 -29.41 38.06 18.12
CA THR A 626 -28.00 38.26 17.74
C THR A 626 -27.91 38.56 16.24
N PRO A 627 -26.97 39.41 15.77
CA PRO A 627 -26.63 39.54 14.35
C PRO A 627 -25.80 38.32 13.91
N GLY A 628 -26.36 37.12 14.10
CA GLY A 628 -25.70 35.84 13.87
C GLY A 628 -25.72 35.42 12.40
N VAL A 629 -24.67 34.71 11.99
CA VAL A 629 -24.51 34.16 10.64
C VAL A 629 -25.67 33.20 10.35
N SER A 630 -26.34 33.37 9.20
CA SER A 630 -27.43 32.49 8.81
C SER A 630 -26.92 31.08 8.48
N ILE A 631 -27.73 30.06 8.77
CA ILE A 631 -27.49 28.67 8.31
C ILE A 631 -27.35 28.65 6.78
N GLU A 632 -28.05 29.53 6.05
CA GLU A 632 -27.93 29.67 4.60
C GLU A 632 -26.61 30.31 4.16
N GLU A 633 -25.97 31.13 4.99
CA GLU A 633 -24.65 31.72 4.71
C GLU A 633 -23.55 30.69 4.95
N ALA A 634 -23.61 29.96 6.07
CA ALA A 634 -22.70 28.86 6.35
C ALA A 634 -22.83 27.73 5.30
N SER A 635 -24.05 27.38 4.89
CA SER A 635 -24.29 26.41 3.81
C SER A 635 -23.69 26.87 2.47
N ARG A 636 -23.85 28.14 2.10
CA ARG A 636 -23.23 28.70 0.89
C ARG A 636 -21.70 28.71 0.98
N HIS A 637 -21.14 29.03 2.15
CA HIS A 637 -19.69 28.96 2.36
C HIS A 637 -19.15 27.54 2.14
N LEU A 638 -19.81 26.53 2.71
CA LEU A 638 -19.41 25.12 2.56
C LEU A 638 -19.61 24.57 1.14
N ASP A 639 -20.72 24.89 0.45
CA ASP A 639 -20.88 24.54 -0.96
C ASP A 639 -19.84 25.29 -1.83
N SER A 640 -19.52 26.56 -1.54
CA SER A 640 -18.49 27.34 -2.27
C SER A 640 -17.08 26.76 -2.10
N LEU A 641 -16.69 26.38 -0.88
CA LEU A 641 -15.41 25.69 -0.63
C LEU A 641 -15.38 24.33 -1.34
N SER A 642 -16.52 23.62 -1.34
CA SER A 642 -16.65 22.37 -2.08
C SER A 642 -16.46 22.58 -3.59
N PHE A 643 -17.06 23.61 -4.20
CA PHE A 643 -16.85 23.93 -5.61
C PHE A 643 -15.39 24.26 -5.94
N ILE A 644 -14.70 25.01 -5.09
CA ILE A 644 -13.27 25.34 -5.28
C ILE A 644 -12.39 24.08 -5.22
N LEU A 645 -12.70 23.14 -4.32
CA LEU A 645 -12.03 21.84 -4.27
C LEU A 645 -12.32 20.95 -5.49
N LEU A 646 -13.37 21.23 -6.27
CA LEU A 646 -13.71 20.53 -7.51
C LEU A 646 -13.12 21.16 -8.77
N THR A 647 -12.64 22.41 -8.71
CA THR A 647 -11.94 23.08 -9.81
C THR A 647 -10.43 23.16 -9.62
N ALA A 648 -9.93 22.71 -8.47
CA ALA A 648 -8.51 22.57 -8.14
C ALA A 648 -7.98 21.12 -8.23
N GLN A 649 -8.79 20.20 -8.78
CA GLN A 649 -8.46 18.81 -9.09
C GLN A 649 -8.47 18.57 -10.60
#